data_AF-A0A9E3DD78-F1
#
_entry.id   AF-A0A9E3DD78-F1
#
_cell.length_a   1.000
_cell.length_b   1.000
_cell.length_c   1.000
_cell.angle_alpha   90.00
_cell.angle_beta   90.00
_cell.angle_gamma   90.00
#
_symmetry.space_group_name_H-M   'P 1'
#
loop_
_entity.id
_entity.type
_entity.pdbx_description
1 polymer ?
#
loop_
_entity_poly.entity_id
_entity_poly.type
_entity_poly.pdbx_seq_one_letter_code
_entity_poly.pdbx_strand_id
1 'polypeptide(L)'
;MRRGWVFRCWLLTAAAALSCALAPSLARATPVKRYGGPTRSLGTHGTPTIQTLRALAKVKTGASANPASTTAPTNVPNNGGPVMSNVTIYNIFWVPAGNPSPNESLINQFTEDVGGQLINLLSQYGVQNQLGYGGSWVDTKALPSGRSTYTPPGESARPILLESDIQGVIADAQNANPQWQPPSLSVLYMVYLPIGTELCSSSAGCTFTPNSYNLGGICAYHGAYVEDANPGAQVVYGAMPSDGDRMDSCGAGNTVTYGYNGSNGPNVDPATDSEISTASHEIFEALTDPEPIHNTAWNGGTNPTDPNFKRQGEIGDMCAYIYNRDGYSDGGDITINGDRYFVQYEWDNATSSCVLPGGAMQPSHFYTGCVANTLTATNEGSTGSVTLPFTADFFGTSYDSVYVNSNGTVSFGAPVDTYAPFSLTSSQTPIIAPFFANVDTTGLGPPVPSGLVTYGSTTYENEPAFCVDWRNVGYWQGMTDKLDSFQLLLVQRPDAGPGDFDIIFNYDRVQWDSGGPQVIATDRPAAAALGLDVAEIGYSNGIANSFELSGSGQEGAFLDYGVNALTLASDGSAQPGRYVLPVRQEQTVQTGSLTGAVSDSSSNPVAGALVQACAQSLLTQSCQLAITNAAGDYSFATLPLGGYSVTVSPPPGSTLEPVTQPVLLDIGTNTLDFTLPGPNPPPSGVTVNGVGTENGIPVINWGASASITYTGGCLFGTGTWTVNAENTHTGAEQTVNGPLTETPYGSGDYSGTIPPLYPMHGQGTLTMSISCPVPSQDQTLSFTIYIDPSGSVVDTNGNPIAGATVTLLRSDNPTGPFSPVPNGSALMSPANRRNPDLTHADGSFG
;
A
#
# COMPACT_ATOMS: atom_id res chain seq x y z
N MET A 1 36.18 -39.70 22.50
CA MET A 1 37.23 -39.99 23.54
C MET A 1 37.67 -38.67 24.19
N ARG A 2 38.60 -38.71 25.17
CA ARG A 2 39.45 -37.62 25.74
C ARG A 2 39.57 -36.33 24.86
N ARG A 3 39.68 -35.08 25.35
CA ARG A 3 39.74 -34.34 26.66
C ARG A 3 39.64 -32.83 26.29
N GLY A 4 39.19 -31.83 27.08
CA GLY A 4 38.53 -31.78 28.40
C GLY A 4 38.93 -30.51 29.23
N TRP A 5 38.22 -30.25 30.35
CA TRP A 5 38.64 -29.47 31.56
C TRP A 5 38.62 -27.92 31.44
N VAL A 6 38.36 -27.03 32.44
CA VAL A 6 38.13 -26.93 33.94
C VAL A 6 37.24 -25.66 34.16
N PHE A 7 36.42 -25.31 35.18
CA PHE A 7 35.65 -25.80 36.38
C PHE A 7 34.52 -24.73 36.63
N ARG A 8 33.51 -24.75 37.52
CA ARG A 8 33.09 -25.43 38.78
C ARG A 8 33.43 -24.78 40.16
N CYS A 9 32.42 -24.73 41.05
CA CYS A 9 32.41 -24.43 42.52
C CYS A 9 32.30 -22.95 43.00
N TRP A 10 31.63 -22.59 44.14
CA TRP A 10 30.46 -23.13 44.91
C TRP A 10 30.22 -22.26 46.20
N LEU A 11 28.97 -22.18 46.72
CA LEU A 11 28.54 -22.06 48.15
C LEU A 11 28.62 -20.71 48.97
N LEU A 12 27.70 -20.60 49.96
CA LEU A 12 27.65 -19.77 51.20
C LEU A 12 27.24 -18.26 51.11
N THR A 13 26.45 -17.66 52.04
CA THR A 13 25.24 -18.07 52.81
C THR A 13 24.57 -16.87 53.54
N ALA A 14 23.23 -16.88 53.64
CA ALA A 14 22.32 -16.33 54.68
C ALA A 14 22.73 -15.19 55.66
N ALA A 15 21.84 -14.18 55.85
CA ALA A 15 20.97 -14.05 57.05
C ALA A 15 20.36 -12.64 57.32
N ALA A 16 19.02 -12.60 57.45
CA ALA A 16 18.17 -11.82 58.37
C ALA A 16 18.40 -10.30 58.66
N ALA A 17 17.51 -9.49 58.05
CA ALA A 17 16.73 -8.35 58.57
C ALA A 17 16.95 -7.75 59.99
N LEU A 18 16.90 -6.41 60.07
CA LEU A 18 15.89 -5.68 60.88
C LEU A 18 15.65 -4.24 60.39
N SER A 19 14.56 -3.61 60.84
CA SER A 19 14.03 -2.31 60.38
C SER A 19 14.16 -1.18 61.42
N CYS A 20 14.41 0.07 60.99
CA CYS A 20 13.61 1.27 61.36
C CYS A 20 14.17 2.63 60.86
N ALA A 21 13.36 3.33 60.08
CA ALA A 21 12.91 4.73 60.20
C ALA A 21 13.85 5.94 60.51
N LEU A 22 13.50 7.06 59.84
CA LEU A 22 13.74 8.49 60.14
C LEU A 22 15.08 9.15 59.74
N ALA A 23 14.93 10.36 59.17
CA ALA A 23 16.00 11.29 58.79
C ALA A 23 16.12 12.45 59.80
N PRO A 24 17.19 13.26 59.72
CA PRO A 24 16.98 14.72 59.65
C PRO A 24 17.91 15.44 58.65
N SER A 25 17.65 16.73 58.42
CA SER A 25 18.39 17.63 57.53
C SER A 25 19.32 18.60 58.29
N LEU A 26 20.27 19.28 57.59
CA LEU A 26 20.64 20.70 57.76
C LEU A 26 21.90 21.17 56.96
N ALA A 27 22.14 22.50 57.00
CA ALA A 27 23.44 23.20 56.85
C ALA A 27 24.00 23.60 55.46
N ARG A 28 23.33 24.59 54.86
CA ARG A 28 23.78 25.63 53.91
C ARG A 28 25.18 26.26 54.15
N ALA A 29 25.87 26.70 53.07
CA ALA A 29 26.93 27.72 53.09
C ALA A 29 26.93 28.61 51.81
N THR A 30 27.47 29.84 51.88
CA THR A 30 27.61 30.82 50.76
C THR A 30 28.88 31.69 50.95
N PRO A 31 29.45 32.32 49.89
CA PRO A 31 29.24 33.78 49.75
C PRO A 31 29.36 34.44 48.32
N VAL A 32 28.39 35.30 48.00
CA VAL A 32 28.52 36.76 47.65
C VAL A 32 29.20 37.27 46.35
N LYS A 33 28.40 37.95 45.51
CA LYS A 33 28.55 39.40 45.16
C LYS A 33 27.21 40.03 44.69
N ARG A 34 27.15 41.36 44.51
CA ARG A 34 25.91 42.20 44.39
C ARG A 34 25.86 43.03 43.10
N TYR A 35 24.65 43.41 42.68
CA TYR A 35 24.12 44.77 42.30
C TYR A 35 22.79 44.53 41.52
N GLY A 36 21.67 45.29 41.63
CA GLY A 36 21.20 46.38 42.51
C GLY A 36 19.67 46.57 42.35
N GLY A 37 18.98 47.29 43.25
CA GLY A 37 17.50 47.50 43.22
C GLY A 37 17.02 48.71 42.40
N PRO A 38 15.77 49.23 42.53
CA PRO A 38 14.88 49.13 43.71
C PRO A 38 13.33 48.99 43.53
N THR A 39 12.73 48.06 44.29
CA THR A 39 11.45 48.11 45.08
C THR A 39 10.31 49.13 44.82
N ARG A 40 9.05 48.62 44.85
CA ARG A 40 7.92 49.06 45.73
C ARG A 40 6.85 47.93 45.79
N SER A 41 6.53 47.35 46.95
CA SER A 41 5.59 47.81 48.01
C SER A 41 4.10 47.62 47.63
N LEU A 42 3.47 46.47 47.94
CA LEU A 42 2.79 46.09 49.20
C LEU A 42 1.32 46.58 49.34
N GLY A 43 0.41 45.64 49.63
CA GLY A 43 -0.99 45.87 50.03
C GLY A 43 -1.69 44.55 50.39
N THR A 44 -2.45 44.51 51.49
CA THR A 44 -3.00 43.27 52.10
C THR A 44 -4.50 43.32 52.38
N HIS A 45 -5.09 42.12 52.61
CA HIS A 45 -6.29 41.76 53.41
C HIS A 45 -7.50 41.15 52.68
N GLY A 46 -8.08 40.09 53.28
CA GLY A 46 -9.55 39.86 53.25
C GLY A 46 -10.10 38.57 52.64
N THR A 47 -10.11 37.47 53.40
CA THR A 47 -11.14 36.39 53.34
C THR A 47 -12.27 36.71 54.35
N PRO A 48 -13.52 36.16 54.30
CA PRO A 48 -13.88 34.80 53.80
C PRO A 48 -15.31 34.54 53.20
N THR A 49 -15.53 33.29 52.77
CA THR A 49 -16.81 32.50 52.77
C THR A 49 -17.97 32.79 51.78
N ILE A 50 -18.91 31.82 51.74
CA ILE A 50 -19.87 31.50 50.66
C ILE A 50 -21.32 31.84 51.04
N GLN A 51 -22.11 32.42 50.13
CA GLN A 51 -23.53 32.06 49.92
C GLN A 51 -24.09 32.57 48.57
N THR A 52 -25.36 32.27 48.28
CA THR A 52 -25.88 31.99 46.92
C THR A 52 -26.90 33.02 46.38
N LEU A 53 -27.22 32.90 45.08
CA LEU A 53 -28.40 33.39 44.32
C LEU A 53 -28.37 34.75 43.58
N ARG A 54 -28.25 34.63 42.25
CA ARG A 54 -29.01 35.30 41.15
C ARG A 54 -29.15 36.85 41.09
N ALA A 55 -28.47 37.38 40.05
CA ALA A 55 -29.02 38.17 38.94
C ALA A 55 -28.83 39.72 38.87
N LEU A 56 -28.35 40.16 37.69
CA LEU A 56 -28.50 41.49 37.03
C LEU A 56 -27.73 42.69 37.65
N ALA A 57 -27.09 43.60 36.88
CA ALA A 57 -26.84 43.66 35.43
C ALA A 57 -25.73 44.68 35.04
N LYS A 58 -25.30 44.62 33.77
CA LYS A 58 -24.53 45.60 32.96
C LYS A 58 -23.08 45.89 33.40
N VAL A 59 -22.05 45.41 32.69
CA VAL A 59 -21.61 45.68 31.29
C VAL A 59 -20.71 46.92 31.15
N LYS A 60 -19.51 46.71 30.60
CA LYS A 60 -18.80 47.67 29.76
C LYS A 60 -18.33 46.94 28.50
N THR A 61 -18.96 47.23 27.36
CA THR A 61 -18.62 46.66 26.03
C THR A 61 -17.31 47.28 25.52
N GLY A 62 -16.54 46.52 24.71
CA GLY A 62 -15.23 46.99 24.24
C GLY A 62 -14.60 46.28 23.03
N ALA A 63 -15.06 45.07 22.67
CA ALA A 63 -14.76 44.41 21.40
C ALA A 63 -15.94 43.51 21.03
N SER A 64 -16.22 43.32 19.74
CA SER A 64 -17.21 42.36 19.30
C SER A 64 -16.61 40.96 19.37
N ALA A 65 -17.11 40.13 20.27
CA ALA A 65 -17.02 38.69 20.04
C ALA A 65 -17.90 38.40 18.82
N ASN A 66 -17.28 38.09 17.68
CA ASN A 66 -18.02 37.45 16.60
C ASN A 66 -18.65 36.17 17.17
N PRO A 67 -19.91 35.84 16.86
CA PRO A 67 -20.43 34.52 17.21
C PRO A 67 -19.50 33.48 16.58
N ALA A 68 -18.98 32.54 17.37
CA ALA A 68 -18.23 31.43 16.83
C ALA A 68 -19.14 30.70 15.83
N SER A 69 -18.69 30.56 14.58
CA SER A 69 -19.51 29.90 13.57
C SER A 69 -19.69 28.45 13.99
N THR A 70 -20.94 28.03 14.17
CA THR A 70 -21.30 26.66 14.54
C THR A 70 -21.47 25.77 13.31
N THR A 71 -20.83 26.17 12.21
CA THR A 71 -20.69 25.41 10.97
C THR A 71 -19.58 24.38 11.15
N ALA A 72 -19.94 23.09 11.05
CA ALA A 72 -18.98 22.04 10.71
C ALA A 72 -18.28 22.39 9.37
N PRO A 73 -17.09 21.82 9.07
CA PRO A 73 -16.49 21.95 7.75
C PRO A 73 -17.49 21.60 6.65
N THR A 74 -17.56 22.44 5.62
CA THR A 74 -18.34 22.11 4.42
C THR A 74 -17.45 21.38 3.44
N ASN A 75 -17.78 20.12 3.21
CA ASN A 75 -17.29 19.32 2.10
C ASN A 75 -17.22 20.13 0.79
N VAL A 76 -16.23 19.82 -0.04
CA VAL A 76 -16.11 20.36 -1.40
C VAL A 76 -17.36 19.94 -2.19
N PRO A 77 -18.16 20.87 -2.74
CA PRO A 77 -19.36 20.53 -3.50
C PRO A 77 -19.00 20.10 -4.92
N ASN A 78 -19.86 19.30 -5.55
CA ASN A 78 -19.82 19.08 -6.99
C ASN A 78 -20.77 20.08 -7.67
N ASN A 79 -20.24 20.95 -8.52
CA ASN A 79 -20.99 22.01 -9.21
C ASN A 79 -21.62 21.55 -10.55
N GLY A 80 -21.38 20.29 -10.96
CA GLY A 80 -22.03 19.61 -12.10
C GLY A 80 -21.18 19.46 -13.37
N GLY A 81 -19.89 19.78 -13.30
CA GLY A 81 -18.93 19.77 -14.40
C GLY A 81 -18.33 18.40 -14.75
N PRO A 82 -17.41 18.37 -15.73
CA PRO A 82 -16.62 17.19 -16.05
C PRO A 82 -15.66 16.81 -14.92
N VAL A 83 -15.37 15.51 -14.81
CA VAL A 83 -14.18 14.99 -14.14
C VAL A 83 -13.41 14.15 -15.14
N MET A 84 -12.10 13.98 -14.94
CA MET A 84 -11.29 13.12 -15.81
C MET A 84 -11.48 11.65 -15.42
N SER A 85 -11.22 10.70 -16.34
CA SER A 85 -11.34 9.25 -16.09
C SER A 85 -10.57 8.42 -17.12
N ASN A 86 -10.02 7.26 -16.69
CA ASN A 86 -9.09 6.43 -17.47
C ASN A 86 -7.91 7.26 -18.03
N VAL A 87 -7.26 8.04 -17.18
CA VAL A 87 -6.36 9.13 -17.61
C VAL A 87 -4.96 8.64 -17.88
N THR A 88 -4.43 8.99 -19.04
CA THR A 88 -3.01 8.80 -19.35
C THR A 88 -2.23 10.09 -19.08
N ILE A 89 -1.28 10.04 -18.15
CA ILE A 89 -0.34 11.14 -17.89
C ILE A 89 0.84 11.05 -18.85
N TYR A 90 1.21 12.18 -19.44
CA TYR A 90 2.47 12.36 -20.17
C TYR A 90 3.33 13.42 -19.48
N ASN A 91 4.56 13.06 -19.11
CA ASN A 91 5.48 13.99 -18.46
C ASN A 91 6.31 14.74 -19.52
N ILE A 92 6.41 16.06 -19.39
CA ILE A 92 7.18 16.91 -20.28
C ILE A 92 8.20 17.68 -19.44
N PHE A 93 9.48 17.38 -19.62
CA PHE A 93 10.57 18.05 -18.91
C PHE A 93 11.19 19.13 -19.80
N TRP A 94 11.11 20.40 -19.39
CA TRP A 94 11.82 21.47 -20.08
C TRP A 94 13.23 21.59 -19.48
N VAL A 95 14.24 21.17 -20.23
CA VAL A 95 15.66 21.09 -19.81
C VAL A 95 16.58 21.87 -20.77
N PRO A 96 16.55 23.22 -20.74
CA PRO A 96 17.42 24.06 -21.56
C PRO A 96 18.88 23.92 -21.13
N ALA A 97 19.78 23.72 -22.08
CA ALA A 97 21.21 23.49 -21.85
C ALA A 97 21.85 24.45 -20.83
N GLY A 98 22.27 23.90 -19.68
CA GLY A 98 22.92 24.63 -18.58
C GLY A 98 22.02 24.99 -17.40
N ASN A 99 20.74 24.63 -17.42
CA ASN A 99 19.82 24.76 -16.29
C ASN A 99 19.45 23.35 -15.81
N PRO A 100 19.46 23.08 -14.48
CA PRO A 100 19.03 21.78 -13.96
C PRO A 100 17.49 21.70 -13.91
N SER A 101 16.97 20.51 -14.19
CA SER A 101 15.61 20.07 -13.87
C SER A 101 15.60 19.27 -12.55
N PRO A 102 14.42 19.06 -11.95
CA PRO A 102 14.18 17.95 -11.03
C PRO A 102 14.52 16.59 -11.69
N ASN A 103 14.71 15.55 -10.89
CA ASN A 103 15.13 14.23 -11.35
C ASN A 103 14.03 13.52 -12.15
N GLU A 104 14.14 13.61 -13.47
CA GLU A 104 13.22 13.05 -14.47
C GLU A 104 12.89 11.57 -14.21
N SER A 105 13.88 10.76 -13.78
CA SER A 105 13.69 9.33 -13.53
C SER A 105 12.79 9.06 -12.33
N LEU A 106 12.93 9.84 -11.26
CA LEU A 106 12.17 9.69 -10.02
C LEU A 106 10.74 10.24 -10.16
N ILE A 107 10.56 11.33 -10.93
CA ILE A 107 9.23 11.83 -11.30
C ILE A 107 8.50 10.84 -12.21
N ASN A 108 9.19 10.25 -13.18
CA ASN A 108 8.60 9.20 -14.01
C ASN A 108 8.20 7.97 -13.18
N GLN A 109 9.06 7.51 -12.27
CA GLN A 109 8.77 6.41 -11.34
C GLN A 109 7.51 6.70 -10.49
N PHE A 110 7.44 7.89 -9.86
CA PHE A 110 6.24 8.34 -9.17
C PHE A 110 4.99 8.33 -10.08
N THR A 111 5.13 8.75 -11.34
CA THR A 111 4.01 8.79 -12.30
C THR A 111 3.56 7.39 -12.75
N GLU A 112 4.47 6.42 -12.80
CA GLU A 112 4.16 4.99 -13.01
C GLU A 112 3.44 4.41 -11.77
N ASP A 113 3.85 4.82 -10.56
CA ASP A 113 3.34 4.29 -9.29
C ASP A 113 1.95 4.81 -8.89
N VAL A 114 1.65 6.10 -9.12
CA VAL A 114 0.32 6.68 -8.81
C VAL A 114 -0.82 6.07 -9.61
N GLY A 115 -0.51 5.31 -10.68
CA GLY A 115 -1.45 4.50 -11.45
C GLY A 115 -2.25 3.48 -10.63
N GLY A 116 -1.70 3.04 -9.50
CA GLY A 116 -2.31 2.05 -8.61
C GLY A 116 -3.00 2.65 -7.39
N GLN A 117 -2.22 3.06 -6.38
CA GLN A 117 -2.73 3.21 -5.01
C GLN A 117 -3.19 4.64 -4.69
N LEU A 118 -2.40 5.67 -5.04
CA LEU A 118 -2.59 7.06 -4.61
C LEU A 118 -4.05 7.54 -4.79
N ILE A 119 -4.62 7.28 -5.98
CA ILE A 119 -5.94 7.73 -6.39
C ILE A 119 -7.14 6.95 -5.81
N ASN A 120 -6.94 6.02 -4.87
CA ASN A 120 -8.05 5.36 -4.16
C ASN A 120 -9.10 6.36 -3.65
N LEU A 121 -8.64 7.50 -3.13
CA LEU A 121 -9.46 8.57 -2.59
C LEU A 121 -10.33 9.27 -3.65
N LEU A 122 -9.89 9.32 -4.92
CA LEU A 122 -10.58 10.03 -6.00
C LEU A 122 -11.88 9.36 -6.46
N SER A 123 -12.06 8.07 -6.15
CA SER A 123 -13.27 7.31 -6.50
C SER A 123 -14.56 7.93 -5.94
N GLN A 124 -14.50 8.61 -4.78
CA GLN A 124 -15.67 9.31 -4.21
C GLN A 124 -16.09 10.54 -5.02
N TYR A 125 -15.17 11.10 -5.80
CA TYR A 125 -15.38 12.27 -6.65
C TYR A 125 -15.89 11.90 -8.05
N GLY A 126 -16.15 10.62 -8.31
CA GLY A 126 -16.64 10.13 -9.59
C GLY A 126 -15.57 10.00 -10.67
N VAL A 127 -14.30 10.25 -10.33
CA VAL A 127 -13.14 9.86 -11.14
C VAL A 127 -13.11 8.34 -11.21
N GLN A 128 -13.26 7.77 -12.40
CA GLN A 128 -13.33 6.32 -12.60
C GLN A 128 -12.12 5.78 -13.35
N ASN A 129 -11.59 4.67 -12.80
CA ASN A 129 -10.57 3.82 -13.40
C ASN A 129 -9.22 4.50 -13.70
N GLN A 130 -8.26 3.68 -14.12
CA GLN A 130 -6.84 3.84 -13.82
C GLN A 130 -6.22 5.15 -14.33
N LEU A 131 -5.29 5.67 -13.54
CA LEU A 131 -4.19 6.47 -14.06
C LEU A 131 -3.21 5.53 -14.78
N GLY A 132 -2.73 5.92 -15.95
CA GLY A 132 -1.69 5.22 -16.69
C GLY A 132 -0.57 6.18 -17.07
N TYR A 133 0.67 5.71 -17.06
CA TYR A 133 1.80 6.49 -17.56
C TYR A 133 1.99 6.26 -19.08
N GLY A 134 1.95 7.33 -19.85
CA GLY A 134 2.10 7.33 -21.32
C GLY A 134 3.53 7.54 -21.81
N GLY A 135 4.50 7.66 -20.91
CA GLY A 135 5.88 8.03 -21.20
C GLY A 135 6.17 9.52 -21.02
N SER A 136 7.42 9.91 -21.26
CA SER A 136 7.89 11.30 -21.12
C SER A 136 8.60 11.83 -22.36
N TRP A 137 8.67 13.15 -22.48
CA TRP A 137 9.45 13.87 -23.49
C TRP A 137 10.26 15.01 -22.87
N VAL A 138 11.37 15.38 -23.52
CA VAL A 138 12.29 16.42 -23.03
C VAL A 138 12.42 17.54 -24.07
N ASP A 139 11.99 18.75 -23.72
CA ASP A 139 12.30 19.94 -24.52
C ASP A 139 13.66 20.52 -24.11
N THR A 140 14.55 20.73 -25.08
CA THR A 140 15.90 21.30 -24.87
C THR A 140 16.03 22.74 -25.37
N LYS A 141 14.93 23.35 -25.84
CA LYS A 141 14.89 24.74 -26.32
C LYS A 141 15.29 25.74 -25.24
N ALA A 142 16.00 26.79 -25.65
CA ALA A 142 16.36 27.89 -24.78
C ALA A 142 15.13 28.66 -24.28
N LEU A 143 15.15 29.07 -23.00
CA LEU A 143 14.08 29.85 -22.37
C LEU A 143 13.84 31.21 -23.09
N PRO A 144 12.61 31.76 -23.05
CA PRO A 144 12.25 33.01 -23.72
C PRO A 144 13.15 34.22 -23.35
N SER A 145 14.08 34.56 -24.24
CA SER A 145 15.03 35.67 -24.03
C SER A 145 14.38 37.05 -24.12
N GLY A 146 14.84 38.00 -23.31
CA GLY A 146 14.46 39.42 -23.41
C GLY A 146 13.20 39.82 -22.63
N ARG A 147 12.66 38.92 -21.81
CA ARG A 147 11.59 39.22 -20.85
C ARG A 147 12.13 39.88 -19.57
N SER A 148 11.21 40.40 -18.76
CA SER A 148 11.47 40.68 -17.36
C SER A 148 11.98 39.42 -16.64
N THR A 149 12.87 39.62 -15.67
CA THR A 149 13.27 38.58 -14.71
C THR A 149 12.75 38.96 -13.34
N TYR A 150 12.42 37.96 -12.52
CA TYR A 150 12.32 38.18 -11.08
C TYR A 150 13.72 38.16 -10.46
N THR A 151 13.90 38.62 -9.23
CA THR A 151 15.16 38.50 -8.49
C THR A 151 14.84 38.48 -6.99
N PRO A 152 14.82 37.29 -6.35
CA PRO A 152 14.61 37.21 -4.92
C PRO A 152 15.73 37.94 -4.14
N PRO A 153 15.45 38.46 -2.92
CA PRO A 153 16.44 39.20 -2.14
C PRO A 153 17.66 38.35 -1.72
N GLY A 154 18.74 38.45 -2.50
CA GLY A 154 20.00 37.72 -2.25
C GLY A 154 20.37 36.70 -3.33
N GLU A 155 19.55 36.56 -4.38
CA GLU A 155 19.69 35.50 -5.39
C GLU A 155 19.99 36.01 -6.81
N SER A 156 20.18 35.07 -7.73
CA SER A 156 20.28 35.35 -9.16
C SER A 156 18.92 35.74 -9.76
N ALA A 157 18.97 36.41 -10.92
CA ALA A 157 17.77 36.80 -11.65
C ALA A 157 17.13 35.59 -12.35
N ARG A 158 15.85 35.37 -12.11
CA ARG A 158 15.07 34.20 -12.53
C ARG A 158 14.26 34.51 -13.80
N PRO A 159 14.29 33.67 -14.86
CA PRO A 159 13.49 33.87 -16.06
C PRO A 159 11.98 33.79 -15.76
N ILE A 160 11.19 34.68 -16.35
CA ILE A 160 9.72 34.64 -16.25
C ILE A 160 9.12 33.94 -17.47
N LEU A 161 8.51 32.78 -17.21
CA LEU A 161 7.62 32.04 -18.09
C LEU A 161 6.18 32.54 -17.94
N LEU A 162 5.39 32.31 -18.97
CA LEU A 162 3.97 32.64 -19.06
C LEU A 162 3.21 31.40 -19.52
N GLU A 163 1.92 31.38 -19.23
CA GLU A 163 0.95 30.38 -19.73
C GLU A 163 1.18 29.99 -21.21
N SER A 164 1.36 30.97 -22.11
CA SER A 164 1.59 30.74 -23.54
C SER A 164 2.86 29.93 -23.88
N ASP A 165 3.83 29.83 -22.98
CA ASP A 165 5.02 28.98 -23.17
C ASP A 165 4.74 27.53 -22.79
N ILE A 166 3.93 27.31 -21.74
CA ILE A 166 3.49 25.98 -21.31
C ILE A 166 2.70 25.31 -22.43
N GLN A 167 1.72 26.03 -23.00
CA GLN A 167 0.94 25.60 -24.16
C GLN A 167 1.83 25.36 -25.40
N GLY A 168 2.89 26.15 -25.58
CA GLY A 168 3.87 25.96 -26.64
C GLY A 168 4.66 24.66 -26.48
N VAL A 169 5.17 24.39 -25.27
CA VAL A 169 5.91 23.17 -24.94
C VAL A 169 5.03 21.92 -25.02
N ILE A 170 3.76 21.99 -24.63
CA ILE A 170 2.79 20.90 -24.85
C ILE A 170 2.58 20.66 -26.35
N ALA A 171 2.35 21.71 -27.14
CA ALA A 171 2.20 21.58 -28.59
C ALA A 171 3.46 21.00 -29.26
N ASP A 172 4.66 21.39 -28.81
CA ASP A 172 5.91 20.80 -29.28
C ASP A 172 6.05 19.32 -28.90
N ALA A 173 5.66 18.94 -27.68
CA ALA A 173 5.67 17.55 -27.21
C ALA A 173 4.71 16.67 -28.02
N GLN A 174 3.49 17.14 -28.28
CA GLN A 174 2.51 16.48 -29.16
C GLN A 174 3.08 16.29 -30.59
N ASN A 175 3.69 17.33 -31.16
CA ASN A 175 4.26 17.28 -32.51
C ASN A 175 5.50 16.35 -32.59
N ALA A 176 6.26 16.23 -31.51
CA ALA A 176 7.38 15.28 -31.41
C ALA A 176 6.92 13.83 -31.19
N ASN A 177 5.73 13.64 -30.59
CA ASN A 177 5.20 12.33 -30.18
C ASN A 177 3.82 12.05 -30.81
N PRO A 178 3.71 11.88 -32.14
CA PRO A 178 2.45 11.60 -32.83
C PRO A 178 1.81 10.23 -32.47
N GLN A 179 2.48 9.42 -31.65
CA GLN A 179 1.95 8.20 -31.05
C GLN A 179 1.23 8.42 -29.70
N TRP A 180 1.36 9.58 -29.08
CA TRP A 180 0.62 9.93 -27.86
C TRP A 180 -0.87 10.09 -28.15
N GLN A 181 -1.70 9.89 -27.13
CA GLN A 181 -3.16 10.00 -27.25
C GLN A 181 -3.58 11.45 -27.56
N PRO A 182 -4.59 11.66 -28.43
CA PRO A 182 -5.09 13.01 -28.74
C PRO A 182 -5.72 13.68 -27.51
N PRO A 183 -5.61 15.01 -27.36
CA PRO A 183 -6.11 15.72 -26.18
C PRO A 183 -7.60 15.50 -25.91
N SER A 184 -7.89 15.10 -24.67
CA SER A 184 -9.23 14.77 -24.17
C SER A 184 -9.22 14.72 -22.64
N LEU A 185 -10.38 14.57 -22.00
CA LEU A 185 -10.53 14.32 -20.56
C LEU A 185 -9.99 12.95 -20.08
N SER A 186 -9.30 12.20 -20.95
CA SER A 186 -8.51 11.00 -20.61
C SER A 186 -7.00 11.22 -20.83
N VAL A 187 -6.54 12.47 -21.00
CA VAL A 187 -5.12 12.83 -21.18
C VAL A 187 -4.74 14.03 -20.32
N LEU A 188 -3.70 13.88 -19.50
CA LEU A 188 -3.14 14.94 -18.66
C LEU A 188 -1.65 15.15 -19.01
N TYR A 189 -1.23 16.40 -19.23
CA TYR A 189 0.16 16.75 -19.53
C TYR A 189 0.83 17.42 -18.32
N MET A 190 1.83 16.79 -17.70
CA MET A 190 2.56 17.37 -16.56
C MET A 190 3.86 18.02 -17.06
N VAL A 191 3.93 19.35 -17.00
CA VAL A 191 5.02 20.14 -17.60
C VAL A 191 5.96 20.64 -16.51
N TYR A 192 7.08 19.93 -16.33
CA TYR A 192 8.13 20.22 -15.36
C TYR A 192 9.15 21.21 -15.92
N LEU A 193 9.42 22.27 -15.17
CA LEU A 193 10.22 23.42 -15.60
C LEU A 193 11.61 23.42 -14.93
N PRO A 194 12.59 24.18 -15.45
CA PRO A 194 13.92 24.24 -14.86
C PRO A 194 13.89 24.88 -13.47
N ILE A 195 14.73 24.38 -12.57
CA ILE A 195 14.86 24.87 -11.21
C ILE A 195 15.26 26.36 -11.22
N GLY A 196 14.52 27.19 -10.50
CA GLY A 196 14.74 28.64 -10.44
C GLY A 196 14.18 29.42 -11.64
N THR A 197 13.22 28.86 -12.38
CA THR A 197 12.31 29.63 -13.24
C THR A 197 11.10 30.13 -12.45
N GLU A 198 10.51 31.25 -12.89
CA GLU A 198 9.24 31.73 -12.34
C GLU A 198 8.13 31.59 -13.39
N LEU A 199 6.96 31.12 -12.99
CA LEU A 199 5.76 31.09 -13.82
C LEU A 199 4.79 32.18 -13.35
N CYS A 200 4.40 33.07 -14.25
CA CYS A 200 3.51 34.20 -13.96
C CYS A 200 2.19 34.09 -14.73
N SER A 201 1.09 33.98 -13.99
CA SER A 201 -0.28 34.05 -14.49
C SER A 201 -0.84 35.48 -14.38
N SER A 202 -1.70 35.87 -15.33
CA SER A 202 -2.41 37.16 -15.27
C SER A 202 -3.54 37.19 -14.23
N SER A 203 -3.97 36.04 -13.71
CA SER A 203 -5.02 35.90 -12.69
C SER A 203 -4.48 35.52 -11.31
N ALA A 204 -3.45 34.67 -11.25
CA ALA A 204 -2.96 34.04 -10.02
C ALA A 204 -1.58 34.54 -9.52
N GLY A 205 -1.04 35.60 -10.11
CA GLY A 205 0.24 36.19 -9.69
C GLY A 205 1.45 35.44 -10.25
N CYS A 206 2.54 35.39 -9.48
CA CYS A 206 3.76 34.64 -9.86
C CYS A 206 4.18 33.71 -8.72
N THR A 207 4.78 32.59 -9.09
CA THR A 207 5.44 31.64 -8.21
C THR A 207 6.48 32.28 -7.28
N PHE A 208 6.78 31.62 -6.17
CA PHE A 208 7.90 31.86 -5.22
C PHE A 208 8.14 33.31 -4.72
N THR A 209 7.23 34.26 -4.99
CA THR A 209 7.41 35.69 -4.68
C THR A 209 7.18 35.99 -3.18
N PRO A 210 8.23 36.36 -2.40
CA PRO A 210 8.06 36.53 -0.96
C PRO A 210 7.17 37.72 -0.58
N ASN A 211 6.26 37.49 0.36
CA ASN A 211 5.18 38.38 0.84
C ASN A 211 3.86 38.38 0.02
N SER A 212 3.66 37.42 -0.89
CA SER A 212 2.41 37.23 -1.65
C SER A 212 1.20 36.69 -0.84
N TYR A 213 1.35 36.43 0.47
CA TYR A 213 0.31 36.00 1.42
C TYR A 213 -0.97 36.86 1.51
N ASN A 214 -1.04 37.99 0.81
CA ASN A 214 -2.24 38.83 0.66
C ASN A 214 -2.51 39.24 -0.82
N LEU A 215 -1.83 38.63 -1.79
CA LEU A 215 -1.85 39.01 -3.21
C LEU A 215 -1.91 37.84 -4.21
N GLY A 216 -1.76 36.58 -3.77
CA GLY A 216 -1.73 35.42 -4.65
C GLY A 216 -0.32 35.15 -5.18
N GLY A 217 0.30 34.13 -4.62
CA GLY A 217 1.43 33.41 -5.21
C GLY A 217 1.07 31.93 -5.17
N ILE A 218 1.58 31.16 -6.12
CA ILE A 218 1.22 29.76 -6.36
C ILE A 218 2.47 28.88 -6.36
N CYS A 219 2.29 27.58 -6.08
CA CYS A 219 3.36 26.58 -6.16
C CYS A 219 3.49 26.08 -7.60
N ALA A 220 2.45 25.38 -8.04
CA ALA A 220 2.18 25.02 -9.41
C ALA A 220 0.78 25.54 -9.76
N TYR A 221 0.22 25.09 -10.88
CA TYR A 221 -1.23 25.06 -11.09
C TYR A 221 -1.56 24.08 -12.21
N HIS A 222 -2.73 23.45 -12.15
CA HIS A 222 -3.36 22.81 -13.28
C HIS A 222 -4.28 23.77 -14.05
N GLY A 223 -4.56 23.44 -15.30
CA GLY A 223 -5.44 24.23 -16.16
C GLY A 223 -5.85 23.48 -17.42
N ALA A 224 -6.69 24.14 -18.23
CA ALA A 224 -7.10 23.61 -19.52
C ALA A 224 -7.32 24.68 -20.58
N TYR A 225 -7.14 24.27 -21.85
CA TYR A 225 -7.50 25.06 -23.03
C TYR A 225 -8.04 24.17 -24.15
N VAL A 226 -8.67 24.79 -25.15
CA VAL A 226 -9.14 24.13 -26.37
C VAL A 226 -8.23 24.57 -27.52
N GLU A 227 -7.78 23.62 -28.35
CA GLU A 227 -6.90 23.93 -29.47
C GLU A 227 -7.66 24.61 -30.63
N ASP A 228 -7.19 25.79 -31.07
CA ASP A 228 -7.67 26.49 -32.27
C ASP A 228 -7.67 25.60 -33.54
N ALA A 229 -6.74 24.65 -33.60
CA ALA A 229 -6.60 23.71 -34.71
C ALA A 229 -7.67 22.59 -34.70
N ASN A 230 -8.26 22.29 -33.55
CA ASN A 230 -9.14 21.14 -33.35
C ASN A 230 -10.25 21.45 -32.32
N PRO A 231 -11.19 22.37 -32.62
CA PRO A 231 -12.17 22.87 -31.65
C PRO A 231 -13.15 21.76 -31.20
N GLY A 232 -12.84 21.18 -30.05
CA GLY A 232 -13.46 19.96 -29.51
C GLY A 232 -12.46 19.03 -28.80
N ALA A 233 -11.17 19.19 -29.05
CA ALA A 233 -10.09 18.59 -28.25
C ALA A 233 -9.69 19.55 -27.12
N GLN A 234 -9.75 19.05 -25.88
CA GLN A 234 -9.39 19.78 -24.66
C GLN A 234 -8.04 19.27 -24.17
N VAL A 235 -7.10 20.20 -23.99
CA VAL A 235 -5.81 19.93 -23.34
C VAL A 235 -6.00 20.25 -21.86
N VAL A 236 -5.79 19.27 -20.99
CA VAL A 236 -5.64 19.47 -19.53
C VAL A 236 -4.16 19.26 -19.18
N TYR A 237 -3.61 20.14 -18.35
CA TYR A 237 -2.19 20.14 -18.01
C TYR A 237 -1.93 20.59 -16.57
N GLY A 238 -0.88 20.08 -15.96
CA GLY A 238 -0.25 20.64 -14.76
C GLY A 238 1.02 21.40 -15.15
N ALA A 239 1.18 22.64 -14.69
CA ALA A 239 2.39 23.43 -14.89
C ALA A 239 3.22 23.45 -13.60
N MET A 240 4.38 22.80 -13.63
CA MET A 240 5.19 22.46 -12.45
C MET A 240 6.53 23.20 -12.46
N PRO A 241 6.62 24.39 -11.81
CA PRO A 241 7.87 25.09 -11.59
C PRO A 241 8.53 24.66 -10.29
N SER A 242 9.86 24.59 -10.30
CA SER A 242 10.64 24.09 -9.16
C SER A 242 11.51 25.18 -8.54
N ASP A 243 11.43 25.35 -7.21
CA ASP A 243 12.35 26.20 -6.43
C ASP A 243 13.56 25.43 -5.86
N GLY A 244 13.65 24.12 -6.14
CA GLY A 244 14.62 23.22 -5.51
C GLY A 244 14.17 22.79 -4.11
N ASP A 245 15.06 22.87 -3.13
CA ASP A 245 14.90 22.33 -1.77
C ASP A 245 13.89 23.08 -0.85
N ARG A 246 13.01 23.91 -1.43
CA ARG A 246 12.35 25.04 -0.74
C ARG A 246 10.83 25.04 -0.78
N MET A 247 10.22 24.12 -0.05
CA MET A 247 8.78 24.15 0.21
C MET A 247 8.31 25.38 1.03
N ASP A 248 9.22 26.19 1.59
CA ASP A 248 8.89 27.40 2.35
C ASP A 248 8.56 28.61 1.47
N SER A 249 9.16 28.73 0.28
CA SER A 249 8.79 29.77 -0.71
C SER A 249 7.40 29.55 -1.30
N CYS A 250 6.94 28.29 -1.27
CA CYS A 250 5.63 27.81 -1.70
C CYS A 250 4.46 28.28 -0.81
N GLY A 251 4.71 28.67 0.44
CA GLY A 251 3.64 29.18 1.33
C GLY A 251 3.62 28.65 2.76
N ALA A 252 4.56 27.78 3.17
CA ALA A 252 4.70 27.27 4.54
C ALA A 252 5.24 28.32 5.54
N GLY A 253 4.85 29.59 5.39
CA GLY A 253 5.52 30.74 5.97
C GLY A 253 5.41 30.89 7.49
N ASN A 254 6.46 30.49 8.21
CA ASN A 254 6.90 31.01 9.52
C ASN A 254 5.91 30.87 10.72
N THR A 255 4.70 30.37 10.49
CA THR A 255 3.66 30.04 11.49
C THR A 255 2.77 28.95 10.88
N VAL A 256 3.12 27.67 10.89
CA VAL A 256 3.66 26.87 12.02
C VAL A 256 4.83 25.98 11.58
N THR A 257 5.75 25.68 12.51
CA THR A 257 6.89 24.76 12.27
C THR A 257 6.45 23.29 12.23
N TYR A 258 6.19 22.75 11.04
CA TYR A 258 5.91 21.33 10.82
C TYR A 258 6.77 20.71 9.72
N GLY A 259 7.55 19.68 10.06
CA GLY A 259 8.13 18.74 9.10
C GLY A 259 9.38 19.23 8.36
N TYR A 260 9.18 19.73 7.14
CA TYR A 260 10.21 19.72 6.10
C TYR A 260 11.37 20.69 6.36
N ASN A 261 12.57 20.14 6.57
CA ASN A 261 13.81 20.89 6.82
C ASN A 261 14.74 20.92 5.59
N GLY A 262 14.19 20.79 4.37
CA GLY A 262 14.92 20.90 3.08
C GLY A 262 16.06 19.91 2.86
N SER A 263 16.28 18.95 3.77
CA SER A 263 17.51 18.14 3.84
C SER A 263 17.26 16.64 3.82
N ASN A 264 16.04 16.21 4.15
CA ASN A 264 15.66 14.83 4.38
C ASN A 264 14.30 14.58 3.71
N GLY A 265 14.32 14.29 2.42
CA GLY A 265 13.23 13.59 1.74
C GLY A 265 13.64 12.13 1.49
N PRO A 266 12.68 11.21 1.25
CA PRO A 266 12.93 9.77 1.22
C PRO A 266 13.95 9.34 0.17
N ASN A 267 14.04 10.05 -0.95
CA ASN A 267 14.92 9.70 -2.07
C ASN A 267 16.30 10.38 -2.01
N VAL A 268 16.58 11.14 -0.94
CA VAL A 268 17.80 11.94 -0.77
C VAL A 268 17.95 13.01 -1.88
N ASP A 269 16.83 13.44 -2.47
CA ASP A 269 16.75 14.50 -3.47
C ASP A 269 15.65 15.51 -3.07
N PRO A 270 15.95 16.44 -2.13
CA PRO A 270 14.94 17.33 -1.55
C PRO A 270 14.26 18.29 -2.54
N ALA A 271 14.81 18.43 -3.75
CA ALA A 271 14.18 19.17 -4.83
C ALA A 271 13.10 18.32 -5.50
N THR A 272 13.42 17.09 -5.88
CA THR A 272 12.47 16.19 -6.55
C THR A 272 11.42 15.64 -5.58
N ASP A 273 11.77 15.38 -4.31
CA ASP A 273 10.81 15.01 -3.26
C ASP A 273 9.77 16.14 -3.03
N SER A 274 10.19 17.41 -3.12
CA SER A 274 9.30 18.59 -3.10
C SER A 274 8.43 18.69 -4.36
N GLU A 275 9.01 18.44 -5.53
CA GLU A 275 8.30 18.47 -6.82
C GLU A 275 7.20 17.40 -6.86
N ILE A 276 7.47 16.20 -6.36
CA ILE A 276 6.52 15.07 -6.30
C ILE A 276 5.33 15.39 -5.40
N SER A 277 5.56 15.96 -4.21
CA SER A 277 4.45 16.40 -3.35
C SER A 277 3.57 17.45 -4.03
N THR A 278 4.15 18.31 -4.86
CA THR A 278 3.41 19.36 -5.58
C THR A 278 2.68 18.77 -6.79
N ALA A 279 3.29 17.81 -7.49
CA ALA A 279 2.65 17.08 -8.59
C ALA A 279 1.46 16.23 -8.10
N SER A 280 1.54 15.64 -6.90
CA SER A 280 0.42 14.93 -6.27
C SER A 280 -0.82 15.83 -6.13
N HIS A 281 -0.64 17.04 -5.61
CA HIS A 281 -1.69 18.06 -5.44
C HIS A 281 -2.36 18.39 -6.79
N GLU A 282 -1.56 18.80 -7.79
CA GLU A 282 -2.10 19.21 -9.10
C GLU A 282 -2.74 18.06 -9.88
N ILE A 283 -2.27 16.81 -9.71
CA ILE A 283 -2.92 15.63 -10.28
C ILE A 283 -4.30 15.42 -9.62
N PHE A 284 -4.41 15.57 -8.30
CA PHE A 284 -5.68 15.41 -7.59
C PHE A 284 -6.73 16.43 -8.04
N GLU A 285 -6.33 17.69 -8.20
CA GLU A 285 -7.24 18.76 -8.62
C GLU A 285 -7.56 18.69 -10.13
N ALA A 286 -6.57 18.48 -11.00
CA ALA A 286 -6.80 18.32 -12.45
C ALA A 286 -7.77 17.17 -12.78
N LEU A 287 -7.71 16.08 -12.02
CA LEU A 287 -8.62 14.94 -12.21
C LEU A 287 -10.06 15.27 -11.77
N THR A 288 -10.25 16.22 -10.84
CA THR A 288 -11.53 16.47 -10.16
C THR A 288 -12.22 17.80 -10.50
N ASP A 289 -11.51 18.82 -11.00
CA ASP A 289 -12.09 19.95 -11.72
C ASP A 289 -11.15 20.40 -12.87
N PRO A 290 -11.08 19.65 -13.99
CA PRO A 290 -10.21 19.97 -15.14
C PRO A 290 -10.49 21.32 -15.82
N GLU A 291 -11.43 22.14 -15.34
CA GLU A 291 -11.66 23.52 -15.76
C GLU A 291 -11.69 24.50 -14.55
N PRO A 292 -10.57 24.70 -13.83
CA PRO A 292 -10.53 25.52 -12.60
C PRO A 292 -10.88 27.00 -12.85
N ILE A 293 -10.71 27.48 -14.09
CA ILE A 293 -11.11 28.83 -14.56
C ILE A 293 -12.64 29.02 -14.53
N HIS A 294 -13.40 27.93 -14.51
CA HIS A 294 -14.86 27.90 -14.53
C HIS A 294 -15.48 27.30 -13.25
N ASN A 295 -14.67 26.76 -12.32
CA ASN A 295 -15.07 26.13 -11.05
C ASN A 295 -16.18 25.07 -11.23
N THR A 296 -16.08 24.25 -12.28
CA THR A 296 -17.22 23.49 -12.80
C THR A 296 -17.59 22.25 -12.01
N ALA A 297 -16.64 21.55 -11.41
CA ALA A 297 -16.83 20.26 -10.76
C ALA A 297 -16.56 20.38 -9.25
N TRP A 298 -15.46 19.82 -8.73
CA TRP A 298 -15.22 19.73 -7.29
C TRP A 298 -14.45 20.92 -6.72
N ASN A 299 -15.11 22.08 -6.66
CA ASN A 299 -14.53 23.34 -6.21
C ASN A 299 -15.50 24.10 -5.26
N GLY A 300 -14.97 24.70 -4.20
CA GLY A 300 -15.69 25.63 -3.32
C GLY A 300 -15.95 25.13 -1.90
N GLY A 301 -15.07 24.28 -1.36
CA GLY A 301 -15.12 23.86 0.04
C GLY A 301 -14.82 24.97 1.04
N THR A 302 -14.90 24.66 2.35
CA THR A 302 -14.45 25.57 3.42
C THR A 302 -13.31 24.92 4.20
N ASN A 303 -12.07 25.37 4.00
CA ASN A 303 -10.89 24.79 4.65
C ASN A 303 -10.98 24.98 6.19
N PRO A 304 -11.03 23.89 6.99
CA PRO A 304 -11.19 23.98 8.45
C PRO A 304 -9.94 24.49 9.18
N THR A 305 -8.78 24.55 8.52
CA THR A 305 -7.51 24.97 9.15
C THR A 305 -7.20 26.45 9.00
N ASP A 306 -7.89 27.17 8.11
CA ASP A 306 -7.72 28.62 7.95
C ASP A 306 -8.53 29.40 9.00
N PRO A 307 -7.88 30.10 9.96
CA PRO A 307 -8.57 30.87 11.00
C PRO A 307 -9.35 32.10 10.47
N ASN A 308 -9.31 32.38 9.16
CA ASN A 308 -10.03 33.48 8.52
C ASN A 308 -11.13 33.02 7.53
N PHE A 309 -11.33 31.71 7.31
CA PHE A 309 -12.32 31.18 6.34
C PHE A 309 -12.14 31.74 4.91
N LYS A 310 -10.90 31.88 4.43
CA LYS A 310 -10.55 32.46 3.12
C LYS A 310 -10.08 31.44 2.09
N ARG A 311 -9.43 30.35 2.47
CA ARG A 311 -9.18 29.21 1.57
C ARG A 311 -10.49 28.47 1.28
N GLN A 312 -11.08 28.85 0.14
CA GLN A 312 -12.14 28.15 -0.57
C GLN A 312 -11.51 27.74 -1.91
N GLY A 313 -11.57 26.46 -2.26
CA GLY A 313 -10.89 25.92 -3.43
C GLY A 313 -11.26 24.46 -3.71
N GLU A 314 -10.38 23.81 -4.46
CA GLU A 314 -10.43 22.39 -4.84
C GLU A 314 -9.91 21.45 -3.72
N ILE A 315 -9.69 20.17 -4.05
CA ILE A 315 -9.48 19.08 -3.08
C ILE A 315 -8.09 19.09 -2.44
N GLY A 316 -7.07 19.55 -3.16
CA GLY A 316 -5.72 19.74 -2.65
C GLY A 316 -5.60 21.03 -1.83
N ASP A 317 -6.21 22.12 -2.28
CA ASP A 317 -6.23 23.44 -1.63
C ASP A 317 -6.92 23.42 -0.23
N MET A 318 -7.85 22.49 -0.04
CA MET A 318 -8.48 22.18 1.25
C MET A 318 -7.52 21.58 2.29
N CYS A 319 -6.45 20.91 1.85
CA CYS A 319 -5.46 20.24 2.71
C CYS A 319 -4.02 20.71 2.48
N ALA A 320 -3.85 21.77 1.69
CA ALA A 320 -2.55 22.27 1.27
C ALA A 320 -1.58 22.49 2.43
N TYR A 321 -0.36 21.99 2.25
CA TYR A 321 0.74 22.07 3.22
C TYR A 321 0.52 21.29 4.54
N ILE A 322 -0.40 20.32 4.56
CA ILE A 322 -0.58 19.34 5.65
C ILE A 322 0.12 18.03 5.28
N TYR A 323 0.97 17.49 6.15
CA TYR A 323 1.85 16.34 5.91
C TYR A 323 1.90 15.40 7.11
N ASN A 324 2.24 14.12 6.92
CA ASN A 324 2.45 13.21 8.04
C ASN A 324 3.89 13.36 8.59
N ARG A 325 4.03 14.19 9.63
CA ARG A 325 5.30 14.45 10.31
C ARG A 325 6.03 13.18 10.80
N ASP A 326 5.28 12.13 11.13
CA ASP A 326 5.78 10.97 11.89
C ASP A 326 5.74 9.66 11.07
N GLY A 327 5.63 9.75 9.74
CA GLY A 327 5.50 8.59 8.85
C GLY A 327 6.69 7.61 8.94
N TYR A 328 7.88 8.06 8.54
CA TYR A 328 9.05 7.20 8.38
C TYR A 328 10.35 7.94 8.72
N SER A 329 11.41 7.19 9.07
CA SER A 329 12.71 7.77 9.46
C SER A 329 13.56 8.32 8.31
N ASP A 330 13.14 8.09 7.06
CA ASP A 330 13.78 8.61 5.84
C ASP A 330 13.25 10.01 5.43
N GLY A 331 12.10 10.42 5.97
CA GLY A 331 11.45 11.70 5.66
C GLY A 331 10.29 11.61 4.67
N GLY A 332 9.99 10.44 4.12
CA GLY A 332 8.75 10.22 3.35
C GLY A 332 7.56 9.86 4.24
N ASP A 333 6.35 9.96 3.71
CA ASP A 333 5.11 9.59 4.42
C ASP A 333 4.24 8.53 3.73
N ILE A 334 4.51 8.19 2.47
CA ILE A 334 3.82 7.10 1.76
C ILE A 334 4.80 6.13 1.08
N THR A 335 4.41 4.86 1.01
CA THR A 335 5.05 3.84 0.17
C THR A 335 4.07 3.44 -0.91
N ILE A 336 4.47 3.49 -2.19
CA ILE A 336 3.64 3.09 -3.34
C ILE A 336 4.43 2.06 -4.15
N ASN A 337 3.84 0.90 -4.46
CA ASN A 337 4.51 -0.24 -5.13
C ASN A 337 5.80 -0.79 -4.47
N GLY A 338 6.27 -0.19 -3.37
CA GLY A 338 7.53 -0.49 -2.69
C GLY A 338 8.48 0.71 -2.60
N ASP A 339 8.27 1.71 -3.46
CA ASP A 339 9.03 2.95 -3.53
C ASP A 339 8.46 4.03 -2.60
N ARG A 340 9.30 5.01 -2.24
CA ARG A 340 9.14 5.87 -1.07
C ARG A 340 8.92 7.32 -1.49
N TYR A 341 7.82 7.93 -1.08
CA TYR A 341 7.45 9.28 -1.49
C TYR A 341 7.04 10.16 -0.30
N PHE A 342 7.09 11.47 -0.53
CA PHE A 342 6.58 12.52 0.35
C PHE A 342 5.46 13.25 -0.38
N VAL A 343 4.25 13.24 0.19
CA VAL A 343 3.05 13.85 -0.42
C VAL A 343 2.20 14.56 0.62
N GLN A 344 1.52 15.64 0.23
CA GLN A 344 0.56 16.28 1.11
C GLN A 344 -0.66 15.38 1.39
N TYR A 345 -1.41 15.73 2.42
CA TYR A 345 -2.73 15.17 2.64
C TYR A 345 -3.71 15.73 1.61
N GLU A 346 -4.69 14.92 1.23
CA GLU A 346 -5.76 15.26 0.31
C GLU A 346 -7.11 15.27 1.06
N TRP A 347 -8.07 16.05 0.59
CA TRP A 347 -9.37 16.17 1.26
C TRP A 347 -10.24 14.94 1.04
N ASP A 348 -10.78 14.38 2.12
CA ASP A 348 -11.74 13.28 2.11
C ASP A 348 -13.15 13.80 2.45
N ASN A 349 -14.00 13.94 1.43
CA ASN A 349 -15.41 14.28 1.61
C ASN A 349 -16.17 13.20 2.43
N ALA A 350 -15.70 11.96 2.50
CA ALA A 350 -16.34 10.89 3.25
C ALA A 350 -15.97 10.86 4.75
N THR A 351 -15.04 11.70 5.22
CA THR A 351 -14.85 12.02 6.66
C THR A 351 -14.95 13.51 6.99
N SER A 352 -14.98 14.39 5.98
CA SER A 352 -14.78 15.84 6.14
C SER A 352 -13.44 16.18 6.81
N SER A 353 -12.37 15.48 6.43
CA SER A 353 -11.02 15.67 6.96
C SER A 353 -9.92 15.50 5.90
N CYS A 354 -8.71 15.93 6.21
CA CYS A 354 -7.52 15.65 5.41
C CYS A 354 -6.95 14.25 5.75
N VAL A 355 -6.57 13.48 4.73
CA VAL A 355 -6.01 12.13 4.87
C VAL A 355 -4.80 11.96 3.95
N LEU A 356 -3.89 11.03 4.24
CA LEU A 356 -2.92 10.61 3.22
C LEU A 356 -3.69 9.99 2.03
N PRO A 357 -3.46 10.44 0.78
CA PRO A 357 -3.91 9.69 -0.39
C PRO A 357 -3.24 8.30 -0.40
N GLY A 358 -3.85 7.31 -1.04
CA GLY A 358 -3.26 5.96 -1.17
C GLY A 358 -3.34 5.02 0.05
N GLY A 359 -4.18 5.30 1.05
CA GLY A 359 -4.58 4.32 2.07
C GLY A 359 -5.13 3.01 1.47
N ALA A 360 -5.06 1.92 2.24
CA ALA A 360 -5.28 0.56 1.74
C ALA A 360 -6.75 0.18 1.48
N MET A 361 -7.67 1.14 1.49
CA MET A 361 -9.00 0.96 0.90
C MET A 361 -9.18 1.74 -0.42
N GLN A 362 -9.18 0.98 -1.53
CA GLN A 362 -10.29 1.10 -2.46
C GLN A 362 -11.59 1.02 -1.64
N PRO A 363 -12.50 2.02 -1.69
CA PRO A 363 -13.68 2.04 -0.82
C PRO A 363 -14.75 1.03 -1.29
N SER A 364 -14.47 -0.26 -1.09
CA SER A 364 -15.37 -1.38 -1.35
C SER A 364 -16.49 -1.43 -0.31
N HIS A 365 -17.36 -0.42 -0.35
CA HIS A 365 -18.46 -0.14 0.58
C HIS A 365 -18.07 -0.02 2.07
N PHE A 366 -17.91 1.23 2.53
CA PHE A 366 -18.59 1.61 3.77
C PHE A 366 -20.10 1.60 3.49
N TYR A 367 -20.74 0.45 3.72
CA TYR A 367 -22.16 0.31 3.43
C TYR A 367 -22.99 1.31 4.25
N THR A 368 -24.03 1.89 3.66
CA THR A 368 -24.91 2.85 4.35
C THR A 368 -25.55 2.28 5.63
N GLY A 369 -25.63 0.95 5.75
CA GLY A 369 -26.05 0.24 6.95
C GLY A 369 -25.05 0.24 8.10
N CYS A 370 -23.74 0.33 7.84
CA CYS A 370 -22.69 0.34 8.87
C CYS A 370 -22.65 1.68 9.61
N VAL A 371 -22.94 2.79 8.93
CA VAL A 371 -23.09 4.12 9.55
C VAL A 371 -24.48 4.39 10.17
N ALA A 372 -25.34 3.38 10.27
CA ALA A 372 -26.72 3.56 10.74
C ALA A 372 -26.85 3.85 12.25
N ASN A 373 -25.85 3.43 13.04
CA ASN A 373 -25.76 3.70 14.48
C ASN A 373 -24.35 4.17 14.83
N THR A 374 -24.21 4.86 15.97
CA THR A 374 -22.93 5.38 16.45
C THR A 374 -22.79 5.11 17.95
N LEU A 375 -21.65 4.59 18.37
CA LEU A 375 -21.25 4.59 19.78
C LEU A 375 -20.78 6.01 20.14
N THR A 376 -21.35 6.60 21.18
CA THR A 376 -20.98 7.95 21.63
C THR A 376 -19.53 8.01 22.11
N ALA A 377 -18.82 9.09 21.76
CA ALA A 377 -17.44 9.38 22.16
C ALA A 377 -17.11 8.93 23.58
N THR A 378 -16.17 7.99 23.70
CA THR A 378 -15.70 7.39 24.95
C THR A 378 -14.26 6.88 24.79
N ASN A 379 -13.54 6.78 25.92
CA ASN A 379 -12.25 6.10 26.02
C ASN A 379 -12.53 4.61 26.24
N GLU A 380 -13.10 4.24 27.40
CA GLU A 380 -13.65 2.91 27.63
C GLU A 380 -15.18 2.87 27.44
N GLY A 381 -15.71 1.98 26.60
CA GLY A 381 -17.16 1.73 26.59
C GLY A 381 -17.65 0.69 25.57
N SER A 382 -18.80 0.10 25.88
CA SER A 382 -19.55 -0.79 24.97
C SER A 382 -20.96 -0.26 24.74
N THR A 383 -21.59 -0.68 23.63
CA THR A 383 -23.01 -0.50 23.38
C THR A 383 -23.87 -1.30 24.37
N GLY A 384 -25.20 -1.10 24.32
CA GLY A 384 -26.14 -2.13 24.75
C GLY A 384 -26.09 -3.35 23.81
N SER A 385 -26.94 -4.35 24.05
CA SER A 385 -27.06 -5.51 23.16
C SER A 385 -27.64 -5.08 21.81
N VAL A 386 -26.91 -5.35 20.73
CA VAL A 386 -27.25 -5.05 19.33
C VAL A 386 -27.67 -6.35 18.65
N THR A 387 -28.87 -6.40 18.08
CA THR A 387 -29.38 -7.59 17.37
C THR A 387 -28.64 -7.80 16.05
N LEU A 388 -28.24 -9.04 15.77
CA LEU A 388 -27.65 -9.44 14.49
C LEU A 388 -28.73 -9.62 13.41
N PRO A 389 -28.40 -9.47 12.11
CA PRO A 389 -29.34 -9.72 11.02
C PRO A 389 -29.57 -11.22 10.74
N PHE A 390 -28.78 -12.10 11.35
CA PHE A 390 -28.91 -13.56 11.33
C PHE A 390 -28.47 -14.15 12.69
N THR A 391 -28.91 -15.37 13.01
CA THR A 391 -28.39 -16.11 14.17
C THR A 391 -27.00 -16.66 13.83
N ALA A 392 -25.97 -16.19 14.52
CA ALA A 392 -24.59 -16.62 14.32
C ALA A 392 -24.25 -17.82 15.22
N ASP A 393 -23.78 -18.93 14.66
CA ASP A 393 -23.31 -20.09 15.43
C ASP A 393 -21.80 -20.02 15.65
N PHE A 394 -21.39 -19.45 16.79
CA PHE A 394 -19.98 -19.23 17.10
C PHE A 394 -19.35 -20.49 17.70
N PHE A 395 -19.13 -21.47 16.82
CA PHE A 395 -18.59 -22.80 17.12
C PHE A 395 -19.41 -23.60 18.14
N GLY A 396 -20.69 -23.85 17.84
CA GLY A 396 -21.61 -24.67 18.64
C GLY A 396 -22.38 -23.87 19.70
N THR A 397 -22.34 -22.55 19.65
CA THR A 397 -23.11 -21.65 20.52
C THR A 397 -23.77 -20.56 19.67
N SER A 398 -25.09 -20.64 19.53
CA SER A 398 -25.90 -19.70 18.75
C SER A 398 -26.12 -18.38 19.48
N TYR A 399 -25.92 -17.26 18.78
CA TYR A 399 -26.14 -15.90 19.27
C TYR A 399 -26.97 -15.08 18.28
N ASP A 400 -27.99 -14.38 18.79
CA ASP A 400 -28.82 -13.43 18.02
C ASP A 400 -28.38 -11.97 18.24
N SER A 401 -27.37 -11.71 19.08
CA SER A 401 -26.93 -10.36 19.43
C SER A 401 -25.49 -10.27 19.94
N VAL A 402 -24.93 -9.07 19.81
CA VAL A 402 -23.55 -8.70 20.14
C VAL A 402 -23.48 -7.39 20.94
N TYR A 403 -22.29 -7.07 21.44
CA TYR A 403 -21.93 -5.79 22.06
C TYR A 403 -20.72 -5.22 21.33
N VAL A 404 -20.79 -3.98 20.87
CA VAL A 404 -19.71 -3.28 20.15
C VAL A 404 -18.95 -2.39 21.13
N ASN A 405 -17.62 -2.44 21.11
CA ASN A 405 -16.73 -1.73 22.04
C ASN A 405 -15.90 -0.63 21.34
N SER A 406 -15.51 0.44 22.06
CA SER A 406 -14.56 1.45 21.57
C SER A 406 -13.22 0.81 21.19
N ASN A 407 -12.72 -0.12 22.01
CA ASN A 407 -11.44 -0.81 21.92
C ASN A 407 -11.42 -1.93 20.87
N GLY A 408 -11.86 -1.62 19.65
CA GLY A 408 -11.71 -2.47 18.45
C GLY A 408 -12.20 -3.92 18.57
N THR A 409 -13.27 -4.16 19.35
CA THR A 409 -13.81 -5.49 19.64
C THR A 409 -15.33 -5.56 19.57
N VAL A 410 -15.82 -6.77 19.29
CA VAL A 410 -17.23 -7.17 19.40
C VAL A 410 -17.32 -8.42 20.27
N SER A 411 -18.23 -8.44 21.23
CA SER A 411 -18.39 -9.55 22.19
C SER A 411 -19.82 -10.10 22.24
N PHE A 412 -19.97 -11.36 22.64
CA PHE A 412 -21.26 -12.05 22.67
C PHE A 412 -21.71 -12.34 24.10
N GLY A 413 -23.02 -12.22 24.36
CA GLY A 413 -23.65 -12.52 25.66
C GLY A 413 -23.40 -11.49 26.77
N ALA A 414 -22.24 -10.84 26.79
CA ALA A 414 -21.91 -9.71 27.68
C ALA A 414 -20.93 -8.72 27.00
N PRO A 415 -20.95 -7.44 27.38
CA PRO A 415 -19.95 -6.47 26.94
C PRO A 415 -18.60 -6.68 27.63
N VAL A 416 -17.51 -6.27 26.96
CA VAL A 416 -16.15 -6.18 27.53
C VAL A 416 -15.98 -4.84 28.26
N ASP A 417 -15.37 -4.87 29.45
CA ASP A 417 -15.21 -3.71 30.34
C ASP A 417 -13.75 -3.41 30.75
N THR A 418 -12.77 -3.88 29.96
CA THR A 418 -11.33 -3.56 30.11
C THR A 418 -10.81 -2.63 29.01
N TYR A 419 -9.80 -1.82 29.37
CA TYR A 419 -8.99 -1.04 28.42
C TYR A 419 -7.77 -1.82 27.90
N ALA A 420 -7.25 -2.74 28.73
CA ALA A 420 -6.05 -3.51 28.43
C ALA A 420 -6.41 -4.75 27.59
N PRO A 421 -5.73 -4.96 26.44
CA PRO A 421 -5.84 -6.18 25.64
C PRO A 421 -5.40 -7.43 26.41
N PHE A 422 -5.84 -8.60 25.93
CA PHE A 422 -5.44 -9.90 26.44
C PHE A 422 -5.42 -10.95 25.33
N SER A 423 -4.50 -11.90 25.42
CA SER A 423 -4.39 -13.02 24.47
C SER A 423 -5.69 -13.82 24.39
N LEU A 424 -6.27 -13.79 23.19
CA LEU A 424 -7.49 -14.44 22.76
C LEU A 424 -7.38 -15.97 22.87
N THR A 425 -6.18 -16.54 22.65
CA THR A 425 -5.93 -17.99 22.79
C THR A 425 -6.22 -18.53 24.20
N SER A 426 -6.19 -17.66 25.22
CA SER A 426 -6.47 -18.01 26.63
C SER A 426 -7.78 -17.43 27.17
N SER A 427 -8.53 -16.70 26.33
CA SER A 427 -9.76 -16.02 26.69
C SER A 427 -10.91 -16.98 27.03
N GLN A 428 -11.63 -16.69 28.11
CA GLN A 428 -12.94 -17.29 28.44
C GLN A 428 -14.12 -16.40 28.00
N THR A 429 -13.85 -15.29 27.31
CA THR A 429 -14.84 -14.35 26.79
C THR A 429 -15.10 -14.64 25.31
N PRO A 430 -16.35 -14.93 24.90
CA PRO A 430 -16.75 -14.96 23.50
C PRO A 430 -16.57 -13.58 22.84
N ILE A 431 -15.56 -13.45 21.99
CA ILE A 431 -15.07 -12.17 21.45
C ILE A 431 -14.53 -12.33 20.02
N ILE A 432 -14.70 -11.28 19.21
CA ILE A 432 -14.07 -11.09 17.91
C ILE A 432 -13.37 -9.72 17.95
N ALA A 433 -12.11 -9.70 17.53
CA ALA A 433 -11.18 -8.59 17.70
C ALA A 433 -10.50 -8.28 16.36
N PRO A 434 -11.07 -7.40 15.52
CA PRO A 434 -10.32 -6.82 14.40
C PRO A 434 -9.08 -6.06 14.89
N PHE A 435 -9.15 -5.38 16.05
CA PHE A 435 -8.01 -4.61 16.58
C PHE A 435 -8.18 -4.29 18.08
N PHE A 436 -8.00 -5.27 18.97
CA PHE A 436 -8.21 -5.04 20.40
C PHE A 436 -7.07 -4.21 20.98
N ALA A 437 -7.26 -2.90 21.07
CA ALA A 437 -6.30 -1.91 21.57
C ALA A 437 -7.01 -0.78 22.34
N ASN A 438 -6.26 0.08 23.05
CA ASN A 438 -6.79 1.14 23.92
C ASN A 438 -7.16 2.41 23.09
N VAL A 439 -8.34 2.35 22.45
CA VAL A 439 -8.87 3.33 21.49
C VAL A 439 -9.60 4.47 22.21
N ASP A 440 -9.22 5.72 21.96
CA ASP A 440 -9.88 6.89 22.57
C ASP A 440 -10.64 7.74 21.53
N THR A 441 -11.96 7.58 21.53
CA THR A 441 -12.87 8.34 20.65
C THR A 441 -13.26 9.71 21.22
N THR A 442 -12.61 10.18 22.29
CA THR A 442 -12.83 11.52 22.88
C THR A 442 -11.85 12.59 22.38
N GLY A 443 -10.84 12.22 21.59
CA GLY A 443 -9.80 13.13 21.09
C GLY A 443 -10.33 14.27 20.22
N LEU A 444 -10.21 15.51 20.70
CA LEU A 444 -10.62 16.74 19.98
C LEU A 444 -9.41 17.53 19.40
N GLY A 445 -8.25 16.87 19.29
CA GLY A 445 -6.96 17.52 19.02
C GLY A 445 -6.70 17.87 17.54
N PRO A 446 -5.78 18.82 17.27
CA PRO A 446 -5.25 19.05 15.92
C PRO A 446 -4.23 17.97 15.54
N PRO A 447 -4.09 17.61 14.25
CA PRO A 447 -4.73 18.25 13.09
C PRO A 447 -6.19 17.84 12.87
N VAL A 448 -6.59 16.63 13.26
CA VAL A 448 -7.92 16.05 13.02
C VAL A 448 -8.44 15.40 14.31
N PRO A 449 -9.74 15.54 14.67
CA PRO A 449 -10.34 14.81 15.79
C PRO A 449 -10.36 13.29 15.57
N SER A 450 -10.50 12.53 16.67
CA SER A 450 -10.78 11.10 16.62
C SER A 450 -12.19 10.86 16.06
N GLY A 451 -12.31 9.89 15.16
CA GLY A 451 -13.60 9.38 14.69
C GLY A 451 -14.37 8.64 15.78
N LEU A 452 -15.63 8.32 15.48
CA LEU A 452 -16.53 7.56 16.35
C LEU A 452 -16.77 6.17 15.76
N VAL A 453 -16.96 5.17 16.62
CA VAL A 453 -17.32 3.82 16.19
C VAL A 453 -18.75 3.81 15.66
N THR A 454 -18.94 3.36 14.42
CA THR A 454 -20.29 3.18 13.82
C THR A 454 -20.59 1.71 13.57
N TYR A 455 -21.86 1.32 13.57
CA TYR A 455 -22.27 -0.08 13.36
C TYR A 455 -23.69 -0.24 12.82
N GLY A 456 -23.97 -1.39 12.21
CA GLY A 456 -25.33 -1.78 11.83
C GLY A 456 -25.40 -3.02 10.94
N SER A 457 -26.48 -3.14 10.19
CA SER A 457 -26.76 -4.30 9.31
C SER A 457 -26.68 -3.91 7.84
N THR A 458 -26.10 -4.78 7.03
CA THR A 458 -25.87 -4.59 5.60
C THR A 458 -26.05 -5.92 4.83
N THR A 459 -25.66 -5.93 3.55
CA THR A 459 -25.59 -7.10 2.69
C THR A 459 -24.19 -7.15 2.06
N TYR A 460 -23.50 -8.28 2.19
CA TYR A 460 -22.16 -8.52 1.63
C TYR A 460 -22.22 -9.78 0.75
N GLU A 461 -21.67 -9.74 -0.46
CA GLU A 461 -21.77 -10.86 -1.45
C GLU A 461 -23.21 -11.35 -1.74
N ASN A 462 -24.21 -10.48 -1.51
CA ASN A 462 -25.67 -10.74 -1.53
C ASN A 462 -26.25 -11.43 -0.28
N GLU A 463 -25.43 -11.81 0.70
CA GLU A 463 -25.86 -12.42 1.96
C GLU A 463 -26.00 -11.38 3.10
N PRO A 464 -26.87 -11.62 4.11
CA PRO A 464 -27.01 -10.75 5.27
C PRO A 464 -25.70 -10.61 6.06
N ALA A 465 -25.35 -9.37 6.43
CA ALA A 465 -24.13 -9.09 7.18
C ALA A 465 -24.33 -8.06 8.30
N PHE A 466 -23.62 -8.23 9.42
CA PHE A 466 -23.43 -7.19 10.44
C PHE A 466 -22.09 -6.50 10.19
N CYS A 467 -21.96 -5.21 10.50
CA CYS A 467 -20.71 -4.47 10.38
C CYS A 467 -20.47 -3.45 11.50
N VAL A 468 -19.18 -3.18 11.74
CA VAL A 468 -18.68 -2.14 12.65
C VAL A 468 -17.47 -1.46 12.01
N ASP A 469 -17.46 -0.12 12.02
CA ASP A 469 -16.36 0.71 11.52
C ASP A 469 -15.70 1.49 12.67
N TRP A 470 -14.39 1.37 12.81
CA TRP A 470 -13.53 2.23 13.63
C TRP A 470 -12.67 3.07 12.68
N ARG A 471 -13.23 4.14 12.14
CA ARG A 471 -12.59 4.99 11.11
C ARG A 471 -11.95 6.23 11.72
N ASN A 472 -10.70 6.51 11.35
CA ASN A 472 -9.88 7.60 11.88
C ASN A 472 -9.87 7.66 13.43
N VAL A 473 -9.73 6.53 14.12
CA VAL A 473 -9.74 6.47 15.59
C VAL A 473 -8.37 6.73 16.20
N GLY A 474 -8.33 7.60 17.20
CA GLY A 474 -7.16 7.91 18.02
C GLY A 474 -6.98 6.96 19.20
N TYR A 475 -5.90 7.17 19.95
CA TYR A 475 -5.49 6.33 21.08
C TYR A 475 -5.54 7.08 22.42
N TRP A 476 -5.49 6.29 23.49
CA TRP A 476 -5.52 6.69 24.91
C TRP A 476 -5.01 8.11 25.25
N GLN A 477 -5.80 8.85 26.06
CA GLN A 477 -5.70 10.29 26.37
C GLN A 477 -6.16 11.25 25.25
N GLY A 478 -7.00 10.76 24.35
CA GLY A 478 -7.56 11.54 23.23
C GLY A 478 -6.48 12.01 22.26
N MET A 479 -5.45 11.19 22.06
CA MET A 479 -4.34 11.47 21.17
C MET A 479 -4.76 11.23 19.72
N THR A 480 -4.55 12.25 18.87
CA THR A 480 -4.98 12.27 17.46
C THR A 480 -3.86 12.68 16.49
N ASP A 481 -2.61 12.57 16.94
CA ASP A 481 -1.41 12.70 16.09
C ASP A 481 -1.19 11.47 15.20
N LYS A 482 -1.81 10.33 15.55
CA LYS A 482 -1.89 9.09 14.77
C LYS A 482 -3.34 8.60 14.83
N LEU A 483 -3.88 8.15 13.69
CA LEU A 483 -5.28 7.75 13.57
C LEU A 483 -5.42 6.48 12.73
N ASP A 484 -6.11 5.47 13.25
CA ASP A 484 -6.30 4.17 12.58
C ASP A 484 -7.66 4.09 11.88
N SER A 485 -7.75 3.23 10.87
CA SER A 485 -8.99 2.95 10.15
C SER A 485 -9.13 1.45 9.89
N PHE A 486 -10.08 0.81 10.59
CA PHE A 486 -10.38 -0.62 10.44
C PHE A 486 -11.88 -0.93 10.60
N GLN A 487 -12.30 -2.06 10.04
CA GLN A 487 -13.69 -2.51 9.99
C GLN A 487 -13.80 -4.01 10.28
N LEU A 488 -14.92 -4.40 10.90
CA LEU A 488 -15.41 -5.77 10.99
C LEU A 488 -16.67 -5.95 10.12
N LEU A 489 -16.75 -7.07 9.40
CA LEU A 489 -18.02 -7.66 8.95
C LEU A 489 -18.20 -9.06 9.56
N LEU A 490 -19.44 -9.42 9.86
CA LEU A 490 -19.88 -10.79 10.10
C LEU A 490 -20.89 -11.14 9.00
N VAL A 491 -20.56 -12.05 8.09
CA VAL A 491 -21.34 -12.33 6.86
C VAL A 491 -21.93 -13.74 6.92
N GLN A 492 -23.25 -13.87 6.76
CA GLN A 492 -23.90 -15.19 6.78
C GLN A 492 -23.42 -16.08 5.62
N ARG A 493 -23.23 -17.39 5.89
CA ARG A 493 -22.85 -18.42 4.90
C ARG A 493 -23.86 -19.57 4.87
N PRO A 494 -25.10 -19.34 4.36
CA PRO A 494 -26.15 -20.36 4.33
C PRO A 494 -25.88 -21.49 3.32
N ASP A 495 -24.90 -21.29 2.45
CA ASP A 495 -24.31 -22.26 1.53
C ASP A 495 -23.40 -23.27 2.26
N ALA A 496 -22.73 -22.84 3.32
CA ALA A 496 -21.87 -23.69 4.14
C ALA A 496 -22.65 -24.45 5.23
N GLY A 497 -23.54 -23.77 5.97
CA GLY A 497 -24.31 -24.41 7.04
C GLY A 497 -25.31 -23.50 7.77
N PRO A 498 -26.22 -24.08 8.58
CA PRO A 498 -27.21 -23.32 9.33
C PRO A 498 -26.54 -22.48 10.45
N GLY A 499 -26.50 -21.17 10.27
CA GLY A 499 -25.88 -20.25 11.24
C GLY A 499 -24.37 -20.08 11.07
N ASP A 500 -23.76 -20.75 10.08
CA ASP A 500 -22.38 -20.53 9.67
C ASP A 500 -22.20 -19.10 9.13
N PHE A 501 -21.01 -18.52 9.35
CA PHE A 501 -20.68 -17.16 8.95
C PHE A 501 -19.18 -16.97 8.73
N ASP A 502 -18.81 -15.96 7.96
CA ASP A 502 -17.42 -15.49 7.86
C ASP A 502 -17.23 -14.23 8.70
N ILE A 503 -16.13 -14.19 9.43
CA ILE A 503 -15.58 -12.98 10.03
C ILE A 503 -14.69 -12.34 8.96
N ILE A 504 -14.89 -11.08 8.64
CA ILE A 504 -14.00 -10.33 7.74
C ILE A 504 -13.46 -9.11 8.49
N PHE A 505 -12.14 -9.00 8.61
CA PHE A 505 -11.47 -7.76 9.00
C PHE A 505 -11.03 -7.02 7.74
N ASN A 506 -11.17 -5.69 7.74
CA ASN A 506 -10.65 -4.81 6.70
C ASN A 506 -9.83 -3.68 7.35
N TYR A 507 -8.59 -3.45 6.89
CA TYR A 507 -7.69 -2.39 7.37
C TYR A 507 -7.39 -1.41 6.23
N ASP A 508 -7.52 -0.12 6.50
CA ASP A 508 -7.19 1.00 5.58
C ASP A 508 -5.88 1.68 5.97
N ARG A 509 -5.66 1.87 7.29
CA ARG A 509 -4.50 2.56 7.85
C ARG A 509 -4.28 2.15 9.30
N VAL A 510 -3.04 1.86 9.69
CA VAL A 510 -2.63 1.48 11.05
C VAL A 510 -1.34 2.25 11.41
N GLN A 511 -1.49 3.37 12.10
CA GLN A 511 -0.42 4.28 12.50
C GLN A 511 0.04 4.09 13.96
N TRP A 512 -0.76 3.39 14.77
CA TRP A 512 -0.42 2.98 16.13
C TRP A 512 -0.87 1.54 16.39
N ASP A 513 -0.12 0.78 17.19
CA ASP A 513 -0.52 -0.58 17.60
C ASP A 513 -0.34 -0.81 19.11
N SER A 514 -0.24 0.29 19.87
CA SER A 514 -0.15 0.29 21.32
C SER A 514 -0.83 1.51 21.94
N GLY A 515 -1.55 1.32 23.05
CA GLY A 515 -2.26 2.35 23.83
C GLY A 515 -1.40 3.39 24.56
N GLY A 516 -0.28 3.82 23.97
CA GLY A 516 0.64 4.78 24.57
C GLY A 516 1.69 5.29 23.59
N PRO A 517 2.53 6.26 24.00
CA PRO A 517 3.51 6.90 23.11
C PRO A 517 4.56 5.89 22.63
N GLN A 518 4.47 5.51 21.35
CA GLN A 518 5.36 4.54 20.73
C GLN A 518 6.81 5.03 20.75
N VAL A 519 7.75 4.13 21.03
CA VAL A 519 9.19 4.48 21.07
C VAL A 519 9.96 3.60 20.10
N ILE A 520 10.26 4.16 18.92
CA ILE A 520 10.95 3.52 17.78
C ILE A 520 11.98 2.48 18.24
N ALA A 521 11.66 1.20 17.98
CA ALA A 521 12.28 0.06 18.62
C ALA A 521 13.52 -0.45 17.86
N THR A 522 14.66 0.22 18.04
CA THR A 522 15.97 -0.29 17.58
C THR A 522 16.79 -0.99 18.68
N ASP A 523 16.45 -0.79 19.97
CA ASP A 523 17.31 -1.13 21.12
C ASP A 523 16.55 -1.68 22.35
N ARG A 524 15.35 -2.27 22.19
CA ARG A 524 14.49 -2.69 23.33
C ARG A 524 14.05 -4.16 23.31
N PRO A 525 13.86 -4.79 24.50
CA PRO A 525 13.19 -6.08 24.62
C PRO A 525 11.68 -5.94 24.42
N ALA A 526 11.01 -7.05 24.08
CA ALA A 526 9.59 -7.11 23.70
C ALA A 526 8.62 -6.40 24.67
N ALA A 527 7.57 -5.80 24.11
CA ALA A 527 6.63 -4.89 24.78
C ALA A 527 5.96 -5.43 26.05
N ALA A 528 5.76 -6.75 26.16
CA ALA A 528 5.29 -7.42 27.37
C ALA A 528 6.18 -7.16 28.61
N ALA A 529 7.45 -6.77 28.43
CA ALA A 529 8.36 -6.37 29.51
C ALA A 529 8.18 -4.91 29.98
N LEU A 530 7.40 -4.10 29.25
CA LEU A 530 7.15 -2.68 29.53
C LEU A 530 5.72 -2.39 30.02
N GLY A 531 4.78 -3.30 29.80
CA GLY A 531 3.38 -3.13 30.22
C GLY A 531 2.62 -2.13 29.36
N LEU A 532 2.82 -2.19 28.05
CA LEU A 532 2.07 -1.41 27.06
C LEU A 532 0.84 -2.20 26.61
N ASP A 533 -0.29 -1.51 26.42
CA ASP A 533 -1.53 -2.07 25.87
C ASP A 533 -1.40 -2.26 24.35
N VAL A 534 -0.66 -3.30 23.94
CA VAL A 534 -0.41 -3.63 22.51
C VAL A 534 -1.58 -4.41 21.91
N ALA A 535 -1.86 -4.16 20.63
CA ALA A 535 -2.99 -4.75 19.92
C ALA A 535 -2.98 -6.29 19.90
N GLU A 536 -4.17 -6.87 20.10
CA GLU A 536 -4.47 -8.31 19.98
C GLU A 536 -5.53 -8.49 18.87
N ILE A 537 -5.31 -9.41 17.92
CA ILE A 537 -6.15 -9.55 16.71
C ILE A 537 -6.59 -11.00 16.51
N GLY A 538 -7.89 -11.22 16.28
CA GLY A 538 -8.45 -12.55 16.01
C GLY A 538 -9.80 -12.78 16.67
N TYR A 539 -10.00 -13.95 17.28
CA TYR A 539 -11.24 -14.28 17.98
C TYR A 539 -11.06 -15.36 19.07
N SER A 540 -12.04 -15.49 19.96
CA SER A 540 -12.19 -16.65 20.84
C SER A 540 -13.66 -16.93 21.12
N ASN A 541 -14.08 -18.20 21.07
CA ASN A 541 -15.42 -18.61 21.51
C ASN A 541 -15.54 -18.74 23.04
N GLY A 542 -14.50 -18.37 23.80
CA GLY A 542 -14.47 -18.44 25.26
C GLY A 542 -14.34 -19.85 25.85
N ILE A 543 -14.10 -20.88 25.02
CA ILE A 543 -14.05 -22.28 25.47
C ILE A 543 -12.84 -23.04 24.91
N ALA A 544 -12.74 -23.15 23.58
CA ALA A 544 -11.82 -24.08 22.92
C ALA A 544 -11.43 -23.73 21.47
N ASN A 545 -12.20 -22.89 20.78
CA ASN A 545 -11.87 -22.43 19.43
C ASN A 545 -11.48 -20.95 19.49
N SER A 546 -10.23 -20.66 19.15
CA SER A 546 -9.64 -19.33 19.21
C SER A 546 -8.56 -19.18 18.13
N PHE A 547 -8.41 -17.95 17.65
CA PHE A 547 -7.41 -17.54 16.67
C PHE A 547 -6.80 -16.23 17.13
N GLU A 548 -5.49 -16.08 16.92
CA GLU A 548 -4.71 -14.92 17.32
C GLU A 548 -3.64 -14.69 16.27
N LEU A 549 -3.63 -13.51 15.64
CA LEU A 549 -2.81 -13.23 14.47
C LEU A 549 -1.33 -13.04 14.87
N SER A 550 -0.41 -13.52 14.04
CA SER A 550 1.02 -13.31 14.25
C SER A 550 1.36 -11.82 14.27
N GLY A 551 2.00 -11.38 15.36
CA GLY A 551 2.21 -9.96 15.66
C GLY A 551 1.44 -9.48 16.89
N SER A 552 0.39 -10.19 17.32
CA SER A 552 -0.38 -9.84 18.52
C SER A 552 0.53 -9.75 19.76
N GLY A 553 0.34 -8.69 20.55
CA GLY A 553 1.19 -8.38 21.71
C GLY A 553 2.62 -7.89 21.40
N GLN A 554 2.96 -7.58 20.14
CA GLN A 554 4.28 -7.08 19.71
C GLN A 554 4.20 -5.64 19.17
N GLU A 555 4.73 -4.66 19.93
CA GLU A 555 4.77 -3.24 19.54
C GLU A 555 5.51 -3.04 18.20
N GLY A 556 4.89 -2.34 17.25
CA GLY A 556 5.42 -2.08 15.91
C GLY A 556 5.24 -3.23 14.91
N ALA A 557 4.51 -4.29 15.26
CA ALA A 557 4.29 -5.42 14.36
C ALA A 557 3.23 -5.14 13.29
N PHE A 558 2.16 -4.41 13.63
CA PHE A 558 0.94 -4.31 12.82
C PHE A 558 0.79 -3.00 12.04
N LEU A 559 1.62 -2.01 12.37
CA LEU A 559 1.68 -0.71 11.69
C LEU A 559 1.81 -0.84 10.17
N ASP A 560 1.44 0.18 9.42
CA ASP A 560 1.55 0.20 7.94
C ASP A 560 2.98 -0.03 7.39
N TYR A 561 4.00 0.13 8.25
CA TYR A 561 5.42 -0.16 7.99
C TYR A 561 6.00 -1.30 8.84
N GLY A 562 5.15 -2.01 9.60
CA GLY A 562 5.52 -3.12 10.47
C GLY A 562 5.79 -4.42 9.71
N VAL A 563 6.46 -5.37 10.38
CA VAL A 563 6.81 -6.67 9.76
C VAL A 563 5.59 -7.57 9.50
N ASN A 564 4.44 -7.27 10.09
CA ASN A 564 3.13 -7.88 9.81
C ASN A 564 2.11 -6.79 9.44
N ALA A 565 2.51 -5.78 8.65
CA ALA A 565 1.67 -4.63 8.28
C ALA A 565 0.29 -5.04 7.77
N LEU A 566 -0.75 -4.71 8.54
CA LEU A 566 -2.09 -5.25 8.33
C LEU A 566 -2.71 -4.83 7.00
N THR A 567 -2.39 -3.62 6.56
CA THR A 567 -2.83 -2.98 5.30
C THR A 567 -2.16 -3.56 4.05
N LEU A 568 -0.98 -4.16 4.18
CA LEU A 568 -0.22 -4.74 3.06
C LEU A 568 -0.41 -6.26 2.94
N ALA A 569 -0.67 -6.95 4.05
CA ALA A 569 -0.96 -8.38 4.09
C ALA A 569 -2.46 -8.69 3.94
N SER A 570 -2.80 -9.97 3.75
CA SER A 570 -4.18 -10.46 3.65
C SER A 570 -4.27 -11.93 4.03
N ASP A 571 -5.46 -12.38 4.46
CA ASP A 571 -5.76 -13.77 4.79
C ASP A 571 -7.12 -14.16 4.19
N GLY A 572 -7.25 -15.37 3.66
CA GLY A 572 -8.46 -15.85 2.97
C GLY A 572 -8.96 -14.94 1.82
N SER A 573 -8.09 -14.07 1.28
CA SER A 573 -8.47 -12.94 0.43
C SER A 573 -7.40 -12.61 -0.60
N ALA A 574 -7.83 -12.10 -1.76
CA ALA A 574 -6.96 -11.51 -2.78
C ALA A 574 -6.64 -10.02 -2.54
N GLN A 575 -7.46 -9.33 -1.74
CA GLN A 575 -7.36 -7.90 -1.46
C GLN A 575 -6.44 -7.67 -0.24
N PRO A 576 -5.34 -6.89 -0.36
CA PRO A 576 -4.56 -6.39 0.77
C PRO A 576 -5.44 -5.66 1.79
N GLY A 577 -5.09 -5.74 3.06
CA GLY A 577 -5.91 -5.19 4.14
C GLY A 577 -7.11 -6.07 4.53
N ARG A 578 -7.44 -7.15 3.79
CA ARG A 578 -8.60 -8.02 4.10
C ARG A 578 -8.19 -9.39 4.64
N TYR A 579 -8.84 -9.80 5.74
CA TYR A 579 -8.65 -11.08 6.42
C TYR A 579 -10.01 -11.77 6.57
N VAL A 580 -10.17 -12.97 5.99
CA VAL A 580 -11.43 -13.72 5.98
C VAL A 580 -11.26 -15.01 6.80
N LEU A 581 -11.92 -15.06 7.97
CA LEU A 581 -11.83 -16.15 8.93
C LEU A 581 -13.19 -16.88 9.01
N PRO A 582 -13.33 -18.09 8.45
CA PRO A 582 -14.60 -18.82 8.44
C PRO A 582 -14.94 -19.44 9.80
N VAL A 583 -16.21 -19.32 10.22
CA VAL A 583 -16.80 -20.00 11.38
C VAL A 583 -17.85 -21.00 10.89
N ARG A 584 -17.77 -22.26 11.34
CA ARG A 584 -18.56 -23.38 10.80
C ARG A 584 -18.97 -24.39 11.88
N GLN A 585 -20.15 -24.99 11.79
CA GLN A 585 -20.66 -25.95 12.79
C GLN A 585 -19.79 -27.21 12.99
N GLU A 586 -19.26 -27.83 11.93
CA GLU A 586 -18.43 -29.05 12.07
C GLU A 586 -16.99 -28.74 12.53
N GLN A 587 -16.63 -27.47 12.69
CA GLN A 587 -15.27 -27.06 13.03
C GLN A 587 -14.98 -27.06 14.54
N THR A 588 -14.76 -28.25 15.10
CA THR A 588 -13.61 -28.40 16.01
C THR A 588 -12.34 -28.51 15.16
N VAL A 589 -11.90 -27.40 14.57
CA VAL A 589 -10.63 -27.38 13.84
C VAL A 589 -9.51 -27.45 14.86
N GLN A 590 -8.95 -28.65 15.00
CA GLN A 590 -7.58 -28.78 15.43
C GLN A 590 -6.71 -28.08 14.40
N THR A 591 -5.90 -27.13 14.85
CA THR A 591 -4.93 -26.42 14.03
C THR A 591 -3.52 -26.96 14.29
N GLY A 592 -2.68 -26.89 13.26
CA GLY A 592 -1.23 -26.95 13.39
C GLY A 592 -0.62 -25.65 12.88
N SER A 593 0.59 -25.32 13.32
CA SER A 593 1.42 -24.33 12.64
C SER A 593 2.33 -25.03 11.63
N LEU A 594 2.69 -24.33 10.56
CA LEU A 594 3.65 -24.78 9.56
C LEU A 594 4.73 -23.71 9.39
N THR A 595 5.97 -24.06 9.68
CA THR A 595 7.15 -23.18 9.56
C THR A 595 8.16 -23.76 8.58
N GLY A 596 9.16 -22.98 8.18
CA GLY A 596 10.29 -23.49 7.41
C GLY A 596 11.19 -22.39 6.90
N ALA A 597 12.36 -22.76 6.39
CA ALA A 597 13.29 -21.86 5.72
C ALA A 597 13.33 -22.12 4.21
N VAL A 598 13.54 -21.04 3.44
CA VAL A 598 13.70 -21.08 1.98
C VAL A 598 15.12 -20.63 1.62
N SER A 599 15.87 -21.48 0.91
CA SER A 599 17.21 -21.17 0.40
C SER A 599 17.33 -21.32 -1.11
N ASP A 600 18.39 -20.78 -1.71
CA ASP A 600 18.84 -21.16 -3.04
C ASP A 600 19.66 -22.47 -3.01
N SER A 601 20.01 -23.01 -4.18
CA SER A 601 20.91 -24.17 -4.34
C SER A 601 22.33 -23.99 -3.78
N SER A 602 22.72 -22.76 -3.41
CA SER A 602 24.01 -22.45 -2.75
C SER A 602 23.88 -22.33 -1.23
N SER A 603 22.69 -22.56 -0.68
CA SER A 603 22.32 -22.37 0.73
C SER A 603 22.34 -20.91 1.22
N ASN A 604 22.18 -19.93 0.32
CA ASN A 604 21.84 -18.56 0.70
C ASN A 604 20.33 -18.47 1.01
N PRO A 605 19.90 -17.69 2.01
CA PRO A 605 18.47 -17.48 2.28
C PRO A 605 17.81 -16.68 1.16
N VAL A 606 16.55 -17.00 0.84
CA VAL A 606 15.74 -16.26 -0.14
C VAL A 606 14.71 -15.43 0.63
N ALA A 607 14.89 -14.11 0.65
CA ALA A 607 13.94 -13.17 1.24
C ALA A 607 12.85 -12.77 0.23
N GLY A 608 11.65 -12.42 0.71
CA GLY A 608 10.54 -11.97 -0.15
C GLY A 608 9.88 -13.03 -1.05
N ALA A 609 10.25 -14.31 -0.94
CA ALA A 609 9.55 -15.40 -1.62
C ALA A 609 8.14 -15.57 -1.05
N LEU A 610 7.16 -15.79 -1.93
CA LEU A 610 5.77 -16.03 -1.57
C LEU A 610 5.55 -17.53 -1.34
N VAL A 611 5.14 -17.91 -0.14
CA VAL A 611 4.79 -19.28 0.24
C VAL A 611 3.26 -19.41 0.24
N GLN A 612 2.73 -20.36 -0.52
CA GLN A 612 1.31 -20.63 -0.66
C GLN A 612 0.98 -22.06 -0.21
N ALA A 613 0.25 -22.21 0.89
CA ALA A 613 -0.24 -23.49 1.39
C ALA A 613 -1.73 -23.69 1.00
N CYS A 614 -2.00 -24.51 -0.01
CA CYS A 614 -3.34 -24.85 -0.48
C CYS A 614 -3.83 -26.19 0.08
N ALA A 615 -5.01 -26.22 0.69
CA ALA A 615 -5.62 -27.44 1.21
C ALA A 615 -6.02 -28.39 0.07
N GLN A 616 -5.68 -29.67 0.18
CA GLN A 616 -5.99 -30.72 -0.79
C GLN A 616 -7.42 -31.30 -0.64
N SER A 617 -8.33 -30.55 0.01
CA SER A 617 -9.71 -30.97 0.25
C SER A 617 -10.63 -30.61 -0.91
N LEU A 618 -11.27 -31.61 -1.51
CA LEU A 618 -12.21 -31.44 -2.63
C LEU A 618 -13.53 -30.72 -2.27
N LEU A 619 -13.72 -30.33 -1.01
CA LEU A 619 -14.91 -29.59 -0.54
C LEU A 619 -14.62 -28.10 -0.29
N THR A 620 -13.36 -27.73 -0.03
CA THR A 620 -12.93 -26.34 0.21
C THR A 620 -11.46 -26.21 -0.21
N GLN A 621 -11.21 -25.72 -1.42
CA GLN A 621 -9.85 -25.50 -1.93
C GLN A 621 -9.34 -24.13 -1.50
N SER A 622 -9.20 -23.93 -0.19
CA SER A 622 -8.63 -22.69 0.37
C SER A 622 -7.10 -22.71 0.32
N CYS A 623 -6.52 -21.56 -0.02
CA CYS A 623 -5.08 -21.32 0.01
C CYS A 623 -4.74 -20.24 1.04
N GLN A 624 -3.56 -20.38 1.63
CA GLN A 624 -3.03 -19.52 2.69
C GLN A 624 -1.68 -18.98 2.24
N LEU A 625 -1.40 -17.71 2.48
CA LEU A 625 -0.19 -17.03 1.99
C LEU A 625 0.71 -16.58 3.13
N ALA A 626 2.03 -16.68 2.93
CA ALA A 626 3.06 -16.12 3.80
C ALA A 626 4.22 -15.60 2.93
N ILE A 627 5.03 -14.69 3.44
CA ILE A 627 6.24 -14.19 2.75
C ILE A 627 7.46 -14.48 3.63
N THR A 628 8.55 -14.95 3.01
CA THR A 628 9.80 -15.25 3.71
C THR A 628 10.50 -13.98 4.20
N ASN A 629 10.95 -13.98 5.45
CA ASN A 629 11.70 -12.88 6.06
C ASN A 629 13.13 -12.72 5.46
N ALA A 630 13.93 -11.78 5.98
CA ALA A 630 15.31 -11.53 5.54
C ALA A 630 16.30 -12.69 5.77
N ALA A 631 15.94 -13.68 6.60
CA ALA A 631 16.69 -14.92 6.83
C ALA A 631 16.11 -16.13 6.05
N GLY A 632 15.08 -15.91 5.24
CA GLY A 632 14.40 -16.95 4.46
C GLY A 632 13.31 -17.72 5.23
N ASP A 633 13.04 -17.40 6.50
CA ASP A 633 12.03 -18.11 7.28
C ASP A 633 10.61 -17.67 6.91
N TYR A 634 9.67 -18.62 6.90
CA TYR A 634 8.23 -18.36 6.80
C TYR A 634 7.46 -19.09 7.92
N SER A 635 6.23 -18.62 8.20
CA SER A 635 5.34 -19.28 9.16
C SER A 635 3.85 -19.06 8.85
N PHE A 636 3.08 -20.14 8.84
CA PHE A 636 1.63 -20.13 9.03
C PHE A 636 1.33 -20.49 10.48
N ALA A 637 0.70 -19.58 11.23
CA ALA A 637 0.45 -19.78 12.67
C ALA A 637 -0.63 -20.83 12.94
N THR A 638 -1.68 -20.87 12.11
CA THR A 638 -2.81 -21.79 12.25
C THR A 638 -3.32 -22.22 10.88
N LEU A 639 -3.07 -23.47 10.52
CA LEU A 639 -3.72 -24.16 9.41
C LEU A 639 -4.57 -25.30 9.98
N PRO A 640 -5.79 -25.54 9.48
CA PRO A 640 -6.55 -26.75 9.78
C PRO A 640 -5.70 -28.04 9.56
N LEU A 641 -5.93 -29.08 10.37
CA LEU A 641 -5.27 -30.38 10.09
C LEU A 641 -5.74 -30.94 8.74
N GLY A 642 -4.80 -31.40 7.93
CA GLY A 642 -5.11 -31.93 6.61
C GLY A 642 -3.89 -32.04 5.69
N GLY A 643 -4.12 -32.58 4.49
CA GLY A 643 -3.12 -32.56 3.42
C GLY A 643 -3.09 -31.20 2.74
N TYR A 644 -1.89 -30.63 2.58
CA TYR A 644 -1.64 -29.37 1.90
C TYR A 644 -0.65 -29.58 0.75
N SER A 645 -0.83 -28.82 -0.33
CA SER A 645 0.19 -28.56 -1.32
C SER A 645 0.81 -27.20 -1.00
N VAL A 646 2.12 -27.15 -0.75
CA VAL A 646 2.82 -25.93 -0.37
C VAL A 646 3.77 -25.53 -1.49
N THR A 647 3.45 -24.44 -2.17
CA THR A 647 4.21 -23.86 -3.29
C THR A 647 5.02 -22.68 -2.79
N VAL A 648 6.29 -22.59 -3.13
CA VAL A 648 7.12 -21.40 -2.89
C VAL A 648 7.48 -20.75 -4.21
N SER A 649 7.00 -19.53 -4.42
CA SER A 649 7.28 -18.68 -5.58
C SER A 649 8.41 -17.67 -5.29
N PRO A 650 9.40 -17.52 -6.18
CA PRO A 650 10.50 -16.57 -6.04
C PRO A 650 10.05 -15.09 -5.92
N PRO A 651 10.81 -14.24 -5.21
CA PRO A 651 10.57 -12.79 -5.15
C PRO A 651 10.68 -12.12 -6.54
N PRO A 652 10.12 -10.90 -6.72
CA PRO A 652 10.32 -10.12 -7.94
C PRO A 652 11.81 -9.95 -8.27
N GLY A 653 12.16 -9.99 -9.56
CA GLY A 653 13.55 -9.89 -10.03
C GLY A 653 14.45 -11.10 -9.73
N SER A 654 13.93 -12.16 -9.11
CA SER A 654 14.68 -13.41 -8.92
C SER A 654 14.78 -14.22 -10.20
N THR A 655 15.91 -14.89 -10.39
CA THR A 655 16.09 -15.91 -11.44
C THR A 655 15.82 -17.33 -10.93
N LEU A 656 15.58 -17.50 -9.63
CA LEU A 656 15.26 -18.80 -9.04
C LEU A 656 13.89 -19.30 -9.52
N GLU A 657 13.63 -20.58 -9.33
CA GLU A 657 12.46 -21.30 -9.85
C GLU A 657 11.51 -21.72 -8.71
N PRO A 658 10.19 -21.77 -8.94
CA PRO A 658 9.22 -22.16 -7.91
C PRO A 658 9.31 -23.66 -7.56
N VAL A 659 8.97 -24.00 -6.31
CA VAL A 659 9.00 -25.40 -5.82
C VAL A 659 7.73 -25.73 -5.05
N THR A 660 7.08 -26.83 -5.39
CA THR A 660 5.89 -27.34 -4.70
C THR A 660 6.18 -28.64 -3.96
N GLN A 661 5.81 -28.71 -2.68
CA GLN A 661 5.94 -29.91 -1.84
C GLN A 661 4.63 -30.19 -1.07
N PRO A 662 4.17 -31.44 -0.97
CA PRO A 662 3.04 -31.79 -0.13
C PRO A 662 3.43 -31.95 1.34
N VAL A 663 2.53 -31.57 2.25
CA VAL A 663 2.69 -31.81 3.71
C VAL A 663 1.36 -32.26 4.32
N LEU A 664 1.42 -33.12 5.33
CA LEU A 664 0.29 -33.44 6.19
C LEU A 664 0.47 -32.66 7.50
N LEU A 665 -0.48 -31.78 7.83
CA LEU A 665 -0.47 -31.01 9.07
C LEU A 665 -1.10 -31.81 10.21
N ASP A 666 -0.29 -32.05 11.25
CA ASP A 666 -0.71 -32.58 12.55
C ASP A 666 -0.73 -31.48 13.63
N ILE A 667 -1.29 -31.77 14.81
CA ILE A 667 -1.41 -30.83 15.95
C ILE A 667 -0.04 -30.32 16.40
N GLY A 668 0.10 -28.99 16.51
CA GLY A 668 1.32 -28.33 16.96
C GLY A 668 2.17 -27.83 15.80
N THR A 669 3.48 -27.69 16.00
CA THR A 669 4.38 -27.12 14.99
C THR A 669 4.95 -28.17 14.05
N ASN A 670 4.66 -27.99 12.78
CA ASN A 670 5.18 -28.74 11.64
C ASN A 670 6.27 -27.89 10.95
N THR A 671 7.24 -28.52 10.30
CA THR A 671 8.34 -27.82 9.60
C THR A 671 8.56 -28.41 8.21
N LEU A 672 8.70 -27.55 7.20
CA LEU A 672 8.93 -27.91 5.80
C LEU A 672 9.88 -26.90 5.14
N ASP A 673 11.13 -27.29 4.93
CA ASP A 673 12.14 -26.43 4.31
C ASP A 673 12.14 -26.57 2.77
N PHE A 674 12.51 -25.50 2.07
CA PHE A 674 12.57 -25.45 0.62
C PHE A 674 13.95 -25.01 0.13
N THR A 675 14.38 -25.61 -0.99
CA THR A 675 15.53 -25.14 -1.77
C THR A 675 15.04 -24.83 -3.17
N LEU A 676 14.96 -23.53 -3.51
CA LEU A 676 14.61 -23.07 -4.84
C LEU A 676 15.82 -23.27 -5.77
N PRO A 677 15.69 -24.06 -6.86
CA PRO A 677 16.77 -24.20 -7.80
C PRO A 677 16.94 -22.91 -8.60
N GLY A 678 18.17 -22.64 -9.02
CA GLY A 678 18.42 -21.73 -10.14
C GLY A 678 17.99 -22.36 -11.46
N PRO A 679 17.84 -21.55 -12.53
CA PRO A 679 17.42 -22.05 -13.81
C PRO A 679 18.58 -22.81 -14.45
N ASN A 680 18.29 -23.89 -15.17
CA ASN A 680 19.31 -24.71 -15.82
C ASN A 680 19.35 -24.37 -17.32
N PRO A 681 20.25 -23.46 -17.77
CA PRO A 681 20.26 -22.99 -19.15
C PRO A 681 20.71 -24.07 -20.16
N PRO A 682 20.46 -23.88 -21.47
CA PRO A 682 20.88 -24.81 -22.51
C PRO A 682 22.39 -25.09 -22.45
N PRO A 683 22.83 -26.37 -22.50
CA PRO A 683 24.25 -26.72 -22.56
C PRO A 683 24.94 -26.15 -23.81
N SER A 684 26.26 -25.94 -23.72
CA SER A 684 27.05 -25.39 -24.83
C SER A 684 26.85 -26.20 -26.12
N GLY A 685 26.56 -25.49 -27.21
CA GLY A 685 26.25 -26.07 -28.52
C GLY A 685 24.76 -26.30 -28.79
N VAL A 686 23.89 -26.25 -27.76
CA VAL A 686 22.42 -26.33 -27.93
C VAL A 686 21.84 -24.95 -28.25
N THR A 687 20.80 -24.89 -29.08
CA THR A 687 19.99 -23.69 -29.29
C THR A 687 18.53 -24.07 -29.52
N VAL A 688 17.59 -23.34 -28.92
CA VAL A 688 16.15 -23.47 -29.15
C VAL A 688 15.64 -22.11 -29.63
N ASN A 689 15.22 -22.02 -30.88
CA ASN A 689 14.58 -20.82 -31.41
C ASN A 689 13.08 -20.92 -31.16
N GLY A 690 12.64 -20.39 -30.03
CA GLY A 690 11.24 -20.05 -29.74
C GLY A 690 10.98 -18.57 -30.01
N VAL A 691 10.25 -17.89 -29.12
CA VAL A 691 9.98 -16.44 -29.22
C VAL A 691 11.07 -15.57 -28.59
N GLY A 692 11.87 -16.10 -27.66
CA GLY A 692 12.97 -15.37 -27.04
C GLY A 692 13.79 -16.21 -26.08
N THR A 693 14.61 -15.53 -25.27
CA THR A 693 15.33 -16.12 -24.14
C THR A 693 15.24 -15.20 -22.93
N GLU A 694 14.97 -15.75 -21.76
CA GLU A 694 14.86 -15.02 -20.50
C GLU A 694 15.72 -15.67 -19.44
N ASN A 695 16.55 -14.89 -18.73
CA ASN A 695 17.48 -15.38 -17.70
C ASN A 695 18.39 -16.56 -18.14
N GLY A 696 18.58 -16.73 -19.45
CA GLY A 696 19.32 -17.84 -20.08
C GLY A 696 18.47 -19.04 -20.50
N ILE A 697 17.17 -19.05 -20.19
CA ILE A 697 16.17 -20.08 -20.54
C ILE A 697 15.54 -19.73 -21.91
N PRO A 698 15.30 -20.70 -22.82
CA PRO A 698 14.50 -20.47 -24.03
C PRO A 698 13.00 -20.35 -23.72
N VAL A 699 12.35 -19.35 -24.30
CA VAL A 699 10.90 -19.14 -24.21
C VAL A 699 10.22 -19.64 -25.50
N ILE A 700 9.22 -20.51 -25.37
CA ILE A 700 8.41 -21.06 -26.45
C ILE A 700 6.96 -20.66 -26.21
N ASN A 701 6.36 -19.83 -27.07
CA ASN A 701 4.92 -19.59 -27.02
C ASN A 701 4.16 -20.90 -27.35
N TRP A 702 3.21 -21.26 -26.49
CA TRP A 702 2.48 -22.54 -26.54
C TRP A 702 1.69 -22.78 -27.84
N GLY A 703 1.33 -21.73 -28.59
CA GLY A 703 0.65 -21.82 -29.88
C GLY A 703 1.58 -21.96 -31.08
N ALA A 704 2.89 -21.76 -30.90
CA ALA A 704 3.88 -21.73 -31.97
C ALA A 704 4.74 -23.01 -32.00
N SER A 705 5.33 -23.31 -33.17
CA SER A 705 6.36 -24.35 -33.27
C SER A 705 7.75 -23.76 -33.06
N ALA A 706 8.58 -24.39 -32.22
CA ALA A 706 9.98 -24.01 -32.03
C ALA A 706 10.93 -24.93 -32.82
N SER A 707 12.12 -24.42 -33.15
CA SER A 707 13.20 -25.25 -33.70
C SER A 707 14.27 -25.50 -32.64
N ILE A 708 14.81 -26.72 -32.61
CA ILE A 708 15.88 -27.11 -31.69
C ILE A 708 17.08 -27.62 -32.49
N THR A 709 18.28 -27.19 -32.10
CA THR A 709 19.56 -27.63 -32.68
C THR A 709 20.57 -27.97 -31.60
N TYR A 710 21.49 -28.89 -31.91
CA TYR A 710 22.64 -29.21 -31.07
C TYR A 710 23.89 -29.46 -31.93
N THR A 711 24.94 -28.71 -31.67
CA THR A 711 26.26 -28.80 -32.31
C THR A 711 27.25 -29.40 -31.30
N GLY A 712 27.77 -30.60 -31.60
CA GLY A 712 28.57 -31.39 -30.65
C GLY A 712 28.06 -32.81 -30.37
N GLY A 713 27.08 -33.28 -31.15
CA GLY A 713 26.64 -34.66 -31.13
C GLY A 713 27.66 -35.63 -31.73
N CYS A 714 27.53 -36.91 -31.42
CA CYS A 714 28.32 -37.95 -32.07
C CYS A 714 27.94 -38.12 -33.56
N LEU A 715 28.93 -38.48 -34.40
CA LEU A 715 28.72 -38.67 -35.84
C LEU A 715 27.89 -39.92 -36.14
N PHE A 716 26.98 -39.84 -37.13
CA PHE A 716 26.16 -40.96 -37.62
C PHE A 716 25.21 -41.57 -36.57
N GLY A 717 24.87 -40.83 -35.53
CA GLY A 717 23.91 -41.24 -34.49
C GLY A 717 22.45 -40.95 -34.86
N THR A 718 21.57 -41.21 -33.91
CA THR A 718 20.13 -40.90 -33.98
C THR A 718 19.69 -40.26 -32.68
N GLY A 719 18.89 -39.19 -32.72
CA GLY A 719 18.46 -38.53 -31.50
C GLY A 719 16.95 -38.36 -31.35
N THR A 720 16.53 -38.01 -30.14
CA THR A 720 15.18 -37.60 -29.78
C THR A 720 15.24 -36.43 -28.79
N TRP A 721 14.28 -35.52 -28.89
CA TRP A 721 13.97 -34.54 -27.86
C TRP A 721 12.69 -34.93 -27.14
N THR A 722 12.57 -34.51 -25.88
CA THR A 722 11.39 -34.69 -25.03
C THR A 722 11.19 -33.42 -24.20
N VAL A 723 9.96 -32.93 -24.13
CA VAL A 723 9.50 -31.84 -23.27
C VAL A 723 8.54 -32.41 -22.23
N ASN A 724 8.67 -31.96 -20.98
CA ASN A 724 7.76 -32.29 -19.88
C ASN A 724 7.37 -31.02 -19.13
N ALA A 725 6.07 -30.74 -18.99
CA ALA A 725 5.52 -29.59 -18.27
C ALA A 725 4.03 -29.78 -17.93
N GLU A 726 3.49 -28.93 -17.05
CA GLU A 726 2.09 -29.00 -16.59
C GLU A 726 1.06 -28.65 -17.68
N ASN A 727 0.02 -29.46 -17.78
CA ASN A 727 -1.15 -29.27 -18.64
C ASN A 727 -2.30 -28.54 -17.89
N THR A 728 -2.62 -27.32 -18.34
CA THR A 728 -3.68 -26.42 -17.82
C THR A 728 -5.05 -27.07 -17.60
N HIS A 729 -5.43 -28.09 -18.36
CA HIS A 729 -6.74 -28.73 -18.27
C HIS A 729 -6.82 -29.83 -17.20
N THR A 730 -5.67 -30.19 -16.59
CA THR A 730 -5.55 -31.39 -15.76
C THR A 730 -4.77 -31.19 -14.46
N GLY A 731 -3.99 -30.11 -14.33
CA GLY A 731 -3.09 -29.91 -13.19
C GLY A 731 -2.00 -30.98 -13.08
N ALA A 732 -1.64 -31.60 -14.21
CA ALA A 732 -0.78 -32.78 -14.27
C ALA A 732 0.31 -32.63 -15.32
N GLU A 733 1.44 -33.26 -15.04
CA GLU A 733 2.59 -33.33 -15.94
C GLU A 733 2.27 -34.08 -17.24
N GLN A 734 2.58 -33.43 -18.38
CA GLN A 734 2.42 -33.99 -19.72
C GLN A 734 3.76 -34.07 -20.43
N THR A 735 4.05 -35.24 -21.02
CA THR A 735 5.24 -35.46 -21.84
C THR A 735 4.92 -35.38 -23.34
N VAL A 736 5.71 -34.63 -24.11
CA VAL A 736 5.66 -34.57 -25.59
C VAL A 736 7.07 -34.81 -26.13
N ASN A 737 7.22 -35.62 -27.18
CA ASN A 737 8.53 -35.99 -27.71
C ASN A 737 8.58 -36.07 -29.25
N GLY A 738 9.79 -36.01 -29.80
CA GLY A 738 10.01 -36.09 -31.25
C GLY A 738 11.47 -36.37 -31.65
N PRO A 739 11.74 -36.53 -32.95
CA PRO A 739 13.05 -36.89 -33.45
C PRO A 739 14.03 -35.71 -33.52
N LEU A 740 15.32 -36.01 -33.41
CA LEU A 740 16.45 -35.16 -33.78
C LEU A 740 17.20 -35.83 -34.93
N THR A 741 17.40 -35.11 -36.03
CA THR A 741 18.05 -35.60 -37.26
C THR A 741 19.42 -34.97 -37.44
N GLU A 742 20.45 -35.80 -37.60
CA GLU A 742 21.80 -35.34 -37.95
C GLU A 742 21.79 -34.68 -39.34
N THR A 743 22.15 -33.40 -39.41
CA THR A 743 21.90 -32.52 -40.56
C THR A 743 23.09 -31.57 -40.80
N PRO A 744 23.95 -31.81 -41.81
CA PRO A 744 23.96 -32.97 -42.72
C PRO A 744 24.33 -34.29 -42.04
N TYR A 745 23.88 -35.42 -42.60
CA TYR A 745 24.27 -36.75 -42.13
C TYR A 745 25.80 -36.92 -42.09
N GLY A 746 26.33 -37.31 -40.94
CA GLY A 746 27.75 -37.40 -40.62
C GLY A 746 28.42 -36.11 -40.12
N SER A 747 27.68 -35.04 -39.75
CA SER A 747 28.28 -33.81 -39.22
C SER A 747 28.45 -33.77 -37.69
N GLY A 748 27.65 -34.52 -36.93
CA GLY A 748 27.50 -34.34 -35.48
C GLY A 748 26.60 -33.15 -35.08
N ASP A 749 25.97 -32.47 -36.05
CA ASP A 749 25.00 -31.41 -35.80
C ASP A 749 23.59 -31.96 -35.94
N TYR A 750 22.77 -31.85 -34.90
CA TYR A 750 21.42 -32.39 -34.85
C TYR A 750 20.39 -31.27 -34.90
N SER A 751 19.28 -31.47 -35.62
CA SER A 751 18.15 -30.54 -35.66
C SER A 751 16.80 -31.23 -35.52
N GLY A 752 15.81 -30.49 -35.02
CA GLY A 752 14.43 -30.96 -34.88
C GLY A 752 13.43 -29.81 -34.74
N THR A 753 12.15 -30.16 -34.75
CA THR A 753 11.04 -29.22 -34.57
C THR A 753 10.18 -29.69 -33.42
N ILE A 754 9.89 -28.77 -32.50
CA ILE A 754 8.95 -28.92 -31.40
C ILE A 754 7.61 -28.36 -31.91
N PRO A 755 6.50 -29.12 -31.88
CA PRO A 755 5.18 -28.63 -32.28
C PRO A 755 4.64 -27.62 -31.26
N PRO A 756 3.50 -26.96 -31.53
CA PRO A 756 2.77 -26.20 -30.50
C PRO A 756 2.51 -27.07 -29.28
N LEU A 757 2.76 -26.50 -28.09
CA LEU A 757 2.76 -27.22 -26.81
C LEU A 757 1.44 -27.11 -26.05
N TYR A 758 0.52 -26.20 -26.45
CA TYR A 758 -0.83 -26.10 -25.89
C TYR A 758 -1.48 -27.49 -25.77
N PRO A 759 -2.03 -27.88 -24.61
CA PRO A 759 -2.35 -27.07 -23.43
C PRO A 759 -1.26 -27.02 -22.33
N MET A 760 -0.03 -27.43 -22.62
CA MET A 760 1.11 -27.31 -21.70
C MET A 760 1.53 -25.85 -21.56
N HIS A 761 2.01 -25.47 -20.37
CA HIS A 761 2.35 -24.10 -20.02
C HIS A 761 3.37 -24.03 -18.87
N GLY A 762 3.89 -22.83 -18.60
CA GLY A 762 4.75 -22.56 -17.47
C GLY A 762 6.17 -23.10 -17.67
N GLN A 763 6.89 -23.30 -16.56
CA GLN A 763 8.23 -23.88 -16.60
C GLN A 763 8.17 -25.36 -17.05
N GLY A 764 9.10 -25.77 -17.91
CA GLY A 764 9.20 -27.15 -18.39
C GLY A 764 10.64 -27.65 -18.49
N THR A 765 10.83 -28.96 -18.45
CA THR A 765 12.13 -29.60 -18.72
C THR A 765 12.20 -30.07 -20.17
N LEU A 766 13.26 -29.69 -20.88
CA LEU A 766 13.61 -30.26 -22.18
C LEU A 766 14.83 -31.18 -22.04
N THR A 767 14.64 -32.46 -22.38
CA THR A 767 15.70 -33.47 -22.45
C THR A 767 15.98 -33.84 -23.91
N MET A 768 17.24 -33.77 -24.32
CA MET A 768 17.74 -34.33 -25.59
C MET A 768 18.49 -35.63 -25.29
N SER A 769 18.29 -36.65 -26.11
CA SER A 769 19.07 -37.91 -26.07
C SER A 769 19.61 -38.21 -27.47
N ILE A 770 20.91 -38.46 -27.59
CA ILE A 770 21.58 -38.89 -28.81
C ILE A 770 22.15 -40.30 -28.58
N SER A 771 21.64 -41.28 -29.31
CA SER A 771 22.19 -42.64 -29.34
C SER A 771 23.24 -42.73 -30.44
N CYS A 772 24.43 -43.21 -30.08
CA CYS A 772 25.62 -43.17 -30.90
C CYS A 772 25.96 -44.55 -31.48
N PRO A 773 26.74 -44.64 -32.58
CA PRO A 773 27.23 -45.92 -33.10
C PRO A 773 28.08 -46.72 -32.11
N VAL A 774 28.56 -46.08 -31.05
CA VAL A 774 29.24 -46.69 -29.90
C VAL A 774 28.46 -46.33 -28.64
N PRO A 775 27.71 -47.27 -28.01
CA PRO A 775 26.81 -46.94 -26.88
C PRO A 775 27.47 -46.34 -25.63
N SER A 776 28.79 -46.46 -25.48
CA SER A 776 29.54 -45.77 -24.42
C SER A 776 29.85 -44.30 -24.75
N GLN A 777 29.26 -43.76 -25.82
CA GLN A 777 29.32 -42.35 -26.22
C GLN A 777 27.94 -41.69 -26.26
N ASP A 778 26.86 -42.43 -25.92
CA ASP A 778 25.50 -41.90 -25.89
C ASP A 778 25.42 -40.66 -24.98
N GLN A 779 24.71 -39.63 -25.45
CA GLN A 779 24.62 -38.33 -24.79
C GLN A 779 23.19 -38.08 -24.31
N THR A 780 23.05 -37.61 -23.07
CA THR A 780 21.80 -37.04 -22.57
C THR A 780 22.08 -35.64 -22.06
N LEU A 781 21.30 -34.67 -22.55
CA LEU A 781 21.35 -33.26 -22.17
C LEU A 781 19.98 -32.89 -21.61
N SER A 782 19.91 -32.13 -20.52
CA SER A 782 18.63 -31.68 -19.96
C SER A 782 18.76 -30.27 -19.43
N PHE A 783 17.78 -29.42 -19.73
CA PHE A 783 17.75 -28.00 -19.40
C PHE A 783 16.30 -27.48 -19.27
N THR A 784 16.14 -26.31 -18.65
CA THR A 784 14.86 -25.64 -18.50
C THR A 784 14.41 -24.99 -19.81
N ILE A 785 13.11 -24.97 -20.07
CA ILE A 785 12.43 -24.06 -21.00
C ILE A 785 11.26 -23.38 -20.28
N TYR A 786 10.80 -22.24 -20.81
CA TYR A 786 9.52 -21.65 -20.40
C TYR A 786 8.53 -21.78 -21.56
N ILE A 787 7.36 -22.36 -21.29
CA ILE A 787 6.25 -22.51 -22.23
C ILE A 787 5.27 -21.38 -21.94
N ASP A 788 5.43 -20.29 -22.69
CA ASP A 788 4.62 -19.08 -22.56
C ASP A 788 3.15 -19.35 -22.96
N PRO A 789 2.17 -19.17 -22.04
CA PRO A 789 0.75 -19.36 -22.31
C PRO A 789 0.07 -18.11 -22.91
N SER A 790 0.82 -17.07 -23.22
CA SER A 790 0.22 -15.79 -23.59
C SER A 790 -0.32 -15.80 -25.02
N GLY A 791 -1.20 -14.84 -25.31
CA GLY A 791 -2.06 -14.86 -26.49
C GLY A 791 -1.86 -13.64 -27.39
N SER A 792 -2.81 -13.44 -28.30
CA SER A 792 -2.90 -12.21 -29.09
C SER A 792 -4.32 -11.66 -29.12
N VAL A 793 -4.43 -10.33 -29.07
CA VAL A 793 -5.69 -9.60 -29.25
C VAL A 793 -5.81 -9.24 -30.73
N VAL A 794 -6.93 -9.65 -31.34
CA VAL A 794 -7.22 -9.44 -32.76
C VAL A 794 -8.63 -8.86 -32.96
N ASP A 795 -8.83 -8.15 -34.07
CA ASP A 795 -10.15 -7.70 -34.50
C ASP A 795 -11.02 -8.86 -35.04
N THR A 796 -12.27 -8.57 -35.39
CA THR A 796 -13.21 -9.57 -35.93
C THR A 796 -12.85 -10.11 -37.31
N ASN A 797 -11.80 -9.59 -37.95
CA ASN A 797 -11.23 -10.08 -39.21
C ASN A 797 -9.93 -10.88 -39.00
N GLY A 798 -9.38 -10.91 -37.78
CA GLY A 798 -8.10 -11.54 -37.45
C GLY A 798 -6.88 -10.61 -37.60
N ASN A 799 -7.06 -9.29 -37.75
CA ASN A 799 -5.97 -8.32 -37.73
C ASN A 799 -5.51 -8.08 -36.28
N PRO A 800 -4.20 -7.97 -35.98
CA PRO A 800 -3.72 -7.67 -34.64
C PRO A 800 -4.14 -6.27 -34.15
N ILE A 801 -4.42 -6.16 -32.86
CA ILE A 801 -4.69 -4.89 -32.17
C ILE A 801 -3.52 -4.60 -31.23
N ALA A 802 -2.79 -3.53 -31.51
CA ALA A 802 -1.68 -3.04 -30.70
C ALA A 802 -2.16 -2.06 -29.62
N GLY A 803 -1.50 -2.02 -28.46
CA GLY A 803 -1.86 -1.14 -27.35
C GLY A 803 -3.17 -1.50 -26.63
N ALA A 804 -3.68 -2.72 -26.82
CA ALA A 804 -4.84 -3.20 -26.09
C ALA A 804 -4.44 -3.60 -24.68
N THR A 805 -5.17 -3.10 -23.68
CA THR A 805 -5.00 -3.46 -22.27
C THR A 805 -5.51 -4.86 -21.99
N VAL A 806 -4.66 -5.73 -21.45
CA VAL A 806 -5.00 -7.09 -21.04
C VAL A 806 -4.80 -7.22 -19.54
N THR A 807 -5.88 -7.47 -18.79
CA THR A 807 -5.84 -7.59 -17.33
C THR A 807 -6.08 -9.04 -16.90
N LEU A 808 -5.07 -9.65 -16.28
CA LEU A 808 -5.21 -10.92 -15.57
C LEU A 808 -6.04 -10.69 -14.30
N LEU A 809 -7.14 -11.44 -14.18
CA LEU A 809 -7.98 -11.47 -12.97
C LEU A 809 -7.84 -12.83 -12.28
N ARG A 810 -7.76 -12.84 -10.95
CA ARG A 810 -7.90 -14.04 -10.12
C ARG A 810 -9.25 -14.07 -9.44
N SER A 811 -9.71 -15.27 -9.09
CA SER A 811 -10.68 -15.47 -8.02
C SER A 811 -10.29 -16.73 -7.26
N ASP A 812 -10.47 -16.70 -5.95
CA ASP A 812 -10.24 -17.86 -5.08
C ASP A 812 -11.50 -18.77 -5.05
N ASN A 813 -12.53 -18.45 -5.86
CA ASN A 813 -13.72 -19.24 -6.13
C ASN A 813 -13.96 -19.36 -7.66
N PRO A 814 -14.21 -20.56 -8.22
CA PRO A 814 -14.46 -20.75 -9.67
C PRO A 814 -15.56 -19.88 -10.30
N THR A 815 -16.51 -19.34 -9.52
CA THR A 815 -17.57 -18.44 -10.03
C THR A 815 -17.32 -16.95 -9.81
N GLY A 816 -16.19 -16.56 -9.22
CA GLY A 816 -15.94 -15.19 -8.79
C GLY A 816 -16.37 -14.93 -7.32
N PRO A 817 -16.26 -13.68 -6.84
CA PRO A 817 -15.90 -12.47 -7.57
C PRO A 817 -14.44 -12.48 -8.08
N PHE A 818 -14.21 -11.92 -9.25
CA PHE A 818 -12.88 -11.79 -9.85
C PHE A 818 -12.27 -10.41 -9.52
N SER A 819 -10.98 -10.39 -9.20
CA SER A 819 -10.22 -9.18 -8.90
C SER A 819 -8.91 -9.16 -9.69
N PRO A 820 -8.41 -7.99 -10.12
CA PRO A 820 -7.09 -7.91 -10.77
C PRO A 820 -6.00 -8.51 -9.89
N VAL A 821 -5.10 -9.27 -10.50
CA VAL A 821 -3.84 -9.64 -9.85
C VAL A 821 -2.97 -8.38 -9.72
N PRO A 822 -2.37 -8.05 -8.57
CA PRO A 822 -1.52 -6.86 -8.47
C PRO A 822 -0.35 -6.90 -9.47
N ASN A 823 0.04 -5.74 -9.99
CA ASN A 823 1.26 -5.59 -10.78
C ASN A 823 2.47 -6.09 -9.97
N GLY A 824 3.43 -6.78 -10.61
CA GLY A 824 4.59 -7.36 -9.93
C GLY A 824 4.32 -8.59 -9.04
N SER A 825 3.06 -9.05 -8.92
CA SER A 825 2.68 -10.10 -7.97
C SER A 825 3.43 -11.43 -8.17
N ALA A 826 3.91 -12.02 -7.08
CA ALA A 826 4.56 -13.34 -7.07
C ALA A 826 3.60 -14.54 -7.30
N LEU A 827 2.30 -14.28 -7.51
CA LEU A 827 1.35 -15.24 -8.08
C LEU A 827 1.50 -15.37 -9.61
N MET A 828 2.10 -14.37 -10.26
CA MET A 828 2.45 -14.41 -11.67
C MET A 828 3.85 -15.01 -11.85
N SER A 829 4.09 -15.59 -13.02
CA SER A 829 5.39 -16.19 -13.37
C SER A 829 6.54 -15.20 -13.14
N PRO A 830 7.73 -15.62 -12.67
CA PRO A 830 8.91 -14.76 -12.67
C PRO A 830 9.21 -14.14 -14.05
N ALA A 831 8.78 -14.80 -15.13
CA ALA A 831 8.94 -14.37 -16.52
C ALA A 831 8.11 -13.14 -16.92
N ASN A 832 6.86 -13.04 -16.44
CA ASN A 832 6.02 -11.87 -16.67
C ASN A 832 5.12 -11.63 -15.47
N ARG A 833 5.24 -10.41 -14.91
CA ARG A 833 4.43 -9.89 -13.80
C ARG A 833 3.78 -8.54 -14.12
N ARG A 834 3.76 -8.09 -15.38
CA ARG A 834 3.00 -6.89 -15.78
C ARG A 834 1.51 -7.19 -15.71
N ASN A 835 0.78 -6.45 -14.88
CA ASN A 835 -0.68 -6.48 -14.91
C ASN A 835 -1.29 -5.12 -14.56
N PRO A 836 -2.06 -4.48 -15.47
CA PRO A 836 -2.33 -4.93 -16.84
C PRO A 836 -1.08 -4.96 -17.73
N ASP A 837 -1.11 -5.80 -18.75
CA ASP A 837 -0.11 -5.81 -19.84
C ASP A 837 -0.68 -5.09 -21.08
N LEU A 838 0.19 -4.66 -22.00
CA LEU A 838 -0.19 -3.93 -23.22
C LEU A 838 0.26 -4.66 -24.47
N THR A 839 -0.65 -4.89 -25.42
CA THR A 839 -0.30 -5.67 -26.61
C THR A 839 0.72 -4.97 -27.53
N HIS A 840 1.65 -5.76 -28.04
CA HIS A 840 2.65 -5.38 -29.02
C HIS A 840 2.05 -5.12 -30.41
N ALA A 841 2.88 -4.67 -31.35
CA ALA A 841 2.48 -4.30 -32.71
C ALA A 841 1.87 -5.46 -33.54
N ASP A 842 2.12 -6.71 -33.16
CA ASP A 842 1.54 -7.92 -33.73
C ASP A 842 0.37 -8.48 -32.89
N GLY A 843 -0.14 -7.69 -31.94
CA GLY A 843 -1.26 -8.02 -31.07
C GLY A 843 -0.92 -8.98 -29.93
N SER A 844 0.31 -9.50 -29.85
CA SER A 844 0.74 -10.36 -28.73
C SER A 844 0.79 -9.59 -27.41
N PHE A 845 0.49 -10.28 -26.32
CA PHE A 845 0.83 -9.89 -24.94
C PHE A 845 1.59 -11.08 -24.32
N GLY A 846 2.34 -10.88 -23.24
CA GLY A 846 3.20 -11.93 -22.66
C GLY A 846 4.59 -11.48 -22.24
#